data_AF-A0A9D5HDV8-F1
#
_entry.id   AF-A0A9D5HDV8-F1
#
_cell.length_a   1.000
_cell.length_b   1.000
_cell.length_c   1.000
_cell.angle_alpha   90.00
_cell.angle_beta   90.00
_cell.angle_gamma   90.00
#
_symmetry.space_group_name_H-M   'P 1'
#
loop_
_entity.id
_entity.type
_entity.pdbx_description
1 polymer ?
#
loop_
_entity_poly.entity_id
_entity_poly.type
_entity_poly.pdbx_seq_one_letter_code
_entity_poly.pdbx_strand_id
1 'polypeptide(L)'
;MILNTEEVYNLYVEYARQKGFGITRKTTKSRDDGKVKYYTLACVRGGKRISTSKNSFNPRPSTKTNCQAKINIVVGSDGKFTISRVNLEHNHVLSPQKSRFQKCNKRMDAHVKRRLELNDQAGISLSKNFHTLAVESGGYENLTYTERDCRNYIAQARQIRLGVGDAEALGNYFSSMQRRNSQFFHLIDMDEEGRLRNVFWADARCIAAYEAFGDVISFDTTYLTNKYDMPFAPFVGVNHHGQSILFGCGLLSKEDTKTYIWLFKTWLECMSGKAPKAIITDQCMAIQGAIKTVFPNSHHRLCLWHIMKKVPEKLGGFTQYKAIKKMLKSIVYEAMDIEEFEDLWLKMIKEYNIEKNEWLNFLYTHRQRWAPIYVKGVFWAGMSTTQRSESMNAFFDGYVGPTTSLKQFVEQYDNALKSKIEKENKADFASFNSNFPLLTDCYFEKQLQEAFTNEIFKLFQDELRGMLYCNLVLIKSDGPIYTFEVSDIFRGKEGKFRRQVVFNVCYNEAEFDIKCSCRLFEFRGIICRHICKVLIERNVKEISSQYILPRWRKDVKRRHTYMMNYYEDTKTSEQKVQYNKLCSHFSEVAEIGVESIEKYNFVMKCVDGIKEKLMDNSYFWESHSSQAISPMVLLEEDHEQHQTTSLTTKFLTPLKVRSKGRPPSKRKKSTVEQIIIRSKKKVFVFYSNPFQYFVKLFFIGLKLK
;
A
#
# COMPACT_ATOMS: atom_id res chain seq x y z
N MET A 1 -17.18 22.83 55.48
CA MET A 1 -17.73 21.48 55.24
C MET A 1 -16.85 20.79 54.23
N ILE A 2 -16.33 19.60 54.52
CA ILE A 2 -15.59 18.79 53.54
C ILE A 2 -16.56 17.74 53.00
N LEU A 3 -16.92 17.88 51.73
CA LEU A 3 -17.82 16.99 51.01
C LEU A 3 -16.94 15.96 50.27
N ASN A 4 -17.03 14.69 50.65
CA ASN A 4 -16.40 13.52 50.00
C ASN A 4 -14.84 13.43 49.90
N THR A 5 -14.35 12.20 49.72
CA THR A 5 -12.92 11.84 49.58
C THR A 5 -12.25 12.37 48.32
N GLU A 6 -13.03 12.65 47.27
CA GLU A 6 -12.55 13.06 45.96
C GLU A 6 -12.20 14.56 45.92
N GLU A 7 -13.00 15.40 46.58
CA GLU A 7 -12.72 16.83 46.71
C GLU A 7 -11.44 17.09 47.51
N VAL A 8 -11.23 16.40 48.65
CA VAL A 8 -9.99 16.55 49.42
C VAL A 8 -8.78 16.08 48.62
N TYR A 9 -8.95 15.01 47.85
CA TYR A 9 -7.90 14.54 46.95
C TYR A 9 -7.58 15.59 45.89
N ASN A 10 -8.59 16.17 45.24
CA ASN A 10 -8.41 17.18 44.20
C ASN A 10 -7.78 18.46 44.76
N LEU A 11 -8.21 18.94 45.92
CA LEU A 11 -7.63 20.09 46.62
C LEU A 11 -6.15 19.86 46.94
N TYR A 12 -5.80 18.67 47.45
CA TYR A 12 -4.41 18.36 47.77
C TYR A 12 -3.54 18.12 46.52
N VAL A 13 -4.11 17.58 45.45
CA VAL A 13 -3.46 17.50 44.12
C VAL A 13 -3.15 18.90 43.61
N GLU A 14 -4.10 19.82 43.71
CA GLU A 14 -3.92 21.20 43.25
C GLU A 14 -2.86 21.93 44.07
N TYR A 15 -2.91 21.82 45.40
CA TYR A 15 -1.87 22.32 46.29
C TYR A 15 -0.48 21.75 45.91
N ALA A 16 -0.39 20.43 45.70
CA ALA A 16 0.86 19.78 45.31
C ALA A 16 1.36 20.23 43.93
N ARG A 17 0.46 20.49 43.00
CA ARG A 17 0.76 21.05 41.66
C ARG A 17 1.33 22.45 41.77
N GLN A 18 0.68 23.34 42.53
CA GLN A 18 1.12 24.72 42.75
C GLN A 18 2.48 24.77 43.46
N LYS A 19 2.70 23.93 44.47
CA LYS A 19 3.97 23.86 45.20
C LYS A 19 5.06 23.09 44.47
N GLY A 20 4.73 22.17 43.55
CA GLY A 20 5.68 21.50 42.68
C GLY A 20 6.17 20.13 43.15
N PHE A 21 5.33 19.33 43.82
CA PHE A 21 5.62 17.95 44.19
C PHE A 21 4.55 16.98 43.72
N GLY A 22 4.89 15.68 43.68
CA GLY A 22 3.94 14.61 43.36
C GLY A 22 3.36 13.99 44.62
N ILE A 23 2.11 13.51 44.53
CA ILE A 23 1.41 12.84 45.64
C ILE A 23 1.25 11.32 45.39
N THR A 24 1.15 10.57 46.48
CA THR A 24 0.82 9.14 46.51
C THR A 24 -0.26 8.91 47.56
N ARG A 25 -1.27 8.14 47.19
CA ARG A 25 -2.35 7.72 48.07
C ARG A 25 -1.97 6.41 48.77
N LYS A 26 -2.14 6.37 50.09
CA LYS A 26 -2.07 5.15 50.91
C LYS A 26 -3.36 5.01 51.70
N THR A 27 -4.02 3.87 51.55
CA THR A 27 -5.27 3.54 52.26
C THR A 27 -5.00 2.43 53.25
N THR A 28 -5.50 2.56 54.47
CA THR A 28 -5.42 1.53 55.51
C THR A 28 -6.83 1.13 55.91
N LYS A 29 -7.18 -0.16 55.73
CA LYS A 29 -8.49 -0.74 56.11
C LYS A 29 -8.42 -1.27 57.56
N SER A 30 -9.52 -1.17 58.32
CA SER A 30 -9.66 -1.80 59.65
C SER A 30 -9.76 -3.34 59.53
N ARG A 31 -9.43 -4.08 60.60
CA ARG A 31 -9.40 -5.55 60.61
C ARG A 31 -10.77 -6.22 60.82
N ASP A 32 -11.77 -5.55 61.38
CA ASP A 32 -12.98 -6.25 61.87
C ASP A 32 -14.29 -5.94 61.11
N ASP A 33 -14.29 -4.94 60.22
CA ASP A 33 -15.52 -4.46 59.57
C ASP A 33 -15.30 -3.94 58.12
N GLY A 34 -14.08 -4.08 57.58
CA GLY A 34 -13.76 -3.78 56.17
C GLY A 34 -13.84 -2.30 55.76
N LYS A 35 -14.34 -1.41 56.64
CA LYS A 35 -14.44 0.04 56.42
C LYS A 35 -13.07 0.73 56.55
N VAL A 36 -12.85 1.76 55.72
CA VAL A 36 -11.58 2.52 55.66
C VAL A 36 -11.52 3.51 56.83
N LYS A 37 -10.58 3.31 57.77
CA LYS A 37 -10.44 4.16 58.97
C LYS A 37 -9.44 5.32 58.79
N TYR A 38 -8.42 5.13 57.93
CA TYR A 38 -7.39 6.14 57.67
C TYR A 38 -7.02 6.23 56.18
N TYR A 39 -6.88 7.48 55.73
CA TYR A 39 -6.52 7.84 54.37
C TYR A 39 -5.35 8.82 54.38
N THR A 40 -4.21 8.44 53.82
CA THR A 40 -3.00 9.28 53.79
C THR A 40 -2.65 9.70 52.37
N LEU A 41 -2.50 11.00 52.15
CA LEU A 41 -1.87 11.55 50.95
C LEU A 41 -0.47 12.01 51.31
N ALA A 42 0.54 11.36 50.76
CA ALA A 42 1.95 11.62 51.07
C ALA A 42 2.74 12.03 49.83
N CYS A 43 3.87 12.71 50.02
CA CYS A 43 4.79 13.00 48.94
C CYS A 43 5.31 11.70 48.29
N VAL A 44 5.42 11.69 46.95
CA VAL A 44 5.97 10.56 46.18
C VAL A 44 7.40 10.21 46.61
N ARG A 45 8.18 11.17 47.11
CA ARG A 45 9.54 10.96 47.60
C ARG A 45 9.59 10.40 49.04
N GLY A 46 8.45 10.17 49.67
CA GLY A 46 8.35 9.57 51.01
C GLY A 46 8.66 8.08 51.02
N GLY A 47 9.29 7.63 52.10
CA GLY A 47 9.77 6.25 52.33
C GLY A 47 11.25 6.05 52.01
N LYS A 48 11.80 4.90 52.44
CA LYS A 48 13.20 4.51 52.19
C LYS A 48 13.32 3.74 50.88
N ARG A 49 14.49 3.81 50.23
CA ARG A 49 14.81 2.96 49.07
C ARG A 49 14.87 1.51 49.53
N ILE A 50 14.11 0.64 48.87
CA ILE A 50 14.20 -0.81 49.03
C ILE A 50 14.78 -1.33 47.72
N SER A 51 16.01 -1.82 47.74
CA SER A 51 16.70 -2.37 46.56
C SER A 51 16.50 -3.87 46.52
N THR A 52 15.79 -4.38 45.52
CA THR A 52 15.61 -5.83 45.30
C THR A 52 16.60 -6.41 44.28
N SER A 53 17.48 -5.60 43.68
CA SER A 53 18.42 -6.03 42.65
C SER A 53 19.79 -6.41 43.22
N LYS A 54 20.28 -7.61 42.91
CA LYS A 54 21.65 -8.10 43.24
C LYS A 54 22.76 -7.52 42.35
N ASN A 55 22.43 -6.72 41.32
CA ASN A 55 23.39 -6.30 40.30
C ASN A 55 23.89 -4.86 40.54
N SER A 56 25.08 -4.73 41.13
CA SER A 56 25.72 -3.47 41.58
C SER A 56 26.29 -2.61 40.44
N PHE A 57 26.47 -3.18 39.25
CA PHE A 57 27.07 -2.50 38.09
C PHE A 57 26.11 -1.58 37.30
N ASN A 58 24.84 -1.48 37.69
CA ASN A 58 23.88 -0.63 36.99
C ASN A 58 22.88 0.06 37.96
N PRO A 59 23.33 1.08 38.73
CA PRO A 59 22.50 1.70 39.75
C PRO A 59 21.34 2.48 39.12
N ARG A 60 20.09 2.10 39.42
CA ARG A 60 18.90 2.86 39.03
C ARG A 60 18.69 4.06 39.97
N PRO A 61 18.45 5.27 39.44
CA PRO A 61 18.09 6.43 40.27
C PRO A 61 16.83 6.17 41.09
N SER A 62 16.88 6.45 42.39
CA SER A 62 15.72 6.35 43.30
C SER A 62 15.13 7.74 43.53
N THR A 63 13.81 7.85 43.52
CA THR A 63 13.09 9.09 43.86
C THR A 63 12.79 9.21 45.36
N LYS A 64 13.09 8.17 46.15
CA LYS A 64 12.78 8.08 47.59
C LYS A 64 13.87 8.77 48.43
N THR A 65 13.49 9.82 49.16
CA THR A 65 14.36 10.61 50.06
C THR A 65 13.91 10.53 51.52
N ASN A 66 12.97 9.63 51.85
CA ASN A 66 12.35 9.58 53.17
C ASN A 66 11.62 10.88 53.58
N CYS A 67 11.06 11.60 52.59
CA CYS A 67 10.26 12.81 52.81
C CYS A 67 9.07 12.53 53.75
N GLN A 68 8.86 13.41 54.73
CA GLN A 68 7.80 13.28 55.75
C GLN A 68 6.51 14.03 55.41
N ALA A 69 6.50 14.83 54.33
CA ALA A 69 5.33 15.58 53.88
C ALA A 69 4.15 14.64 53.59
N LYS A 70 3.05 14.83 54.32
CA LYS A 70 1.81 14.06 54.19
C LYS A 70 0.64 14.75 54.89
N ILE A 71 -0.56 14.47 54.44
CA ILE A 71 -1.80 14.70 55.17
C ILE A 71 -2.47 13.37 55.50
N ASN A 72 -2.96 13.24 56.73
CA ASN A 72 -3.73 12.11 57.19
C ASN A 72 -5.18 12.55 57.39
N ILE A 73 -6.10 11.77 56.84
CA ILE A 73 -7.54 11.98 56.90
C ILE A 73 -8.15 10.79 57.63
N VAL A 74 -8.99 11.07 58.60
CA VAL A 74 -9.77 10.10 59.37
C VAL A 74 -11.21 10.18 58.91
N VAL A 75 -11.83 9.01 58.75
CA VAL A 75 -13.26 8.90 58.45
C VAL A 75 -13.98 8.69 59.78
N GLY A 76 -14.81 9.66 60.17
CA GLY A 76 -15.65 9.57 61.36
C GLY A 76 -16.74 8.51 61.20
N SER A 77 -17.32 8.07 62.31
CA SER A 77 -18.45 7.13 62.33
C SER A 77 -19.71 7.69 61.66
N ASP A 78 -19.81 9.02 61.54
CA ASP A 78 -20.84 9.78 60.83
C ASP A 78 -20.56 9.95 59.32
N GLY A 79 -19.50 9.32 58.80
CA GLY A 79 -19.09 9.41 57.40
C GLY A 79 -18.37 10.72 57.03
N LYS A 80 -18.13 11.62 57.99
CA LYS A 80 -17.41 12.88 57.73
C LYS A 80 -15.90 12.68 57.73
N PHE A 81 -15.21 13.44 56.89
CA PHE A 81 -13.76 13.38 56.73
C PHE A 81 -13.09 14.50 57.54
N THR A 82 -12.20 14.13 58.46
CA THR A 82 -11.43 15.08 59.27
C THR A 82 -9.94 14.91 59.02
N ILE A 83 -9.24 16.00 58.74
CA ILE A 83 -7.78 15.99 58.61
C ILE A 83 -7.18 15.90 60.01
N SER A 84 -6.54 14.77 60.34
CA SER A 84 -5.96 14.51 61.67
C SER A 84 -4.52 14.97 61.82
N ARG A 85 -3.75 14.98 60.72
CA ARG A 85 -2.34 15.38 60.76
C ARG A 85 -1.93 15.98 59.42
N VAL A 86 -1.25 17.13 59.48
CA VAL A 86 -0.69 17.81 58.33
C VAL A 86 0.81 18.00 58.57
N ASN A 87 1.64 17.48 57.68
CA ASN A 87 3.05 17.80 57.60
C ASN A 87 3.35 18.28 56.18
N LEU A 88 3.79 19.53 56.05
CA LEU A 88 4.08 20.18 54.76
C LEU A 88 5.59 20.35 54.53
N GLU A 89 6.45 19.92 55.46
CA GLU A 89 7.89 20.07 55.33
C GLU A 89 8.48 19.04 54.37
N HIS A 90 9.23 19.54 53.39
CA HIS A 90 9.91 18.72 52.40
C HIS A 90 11.42 18.76 52.59
N ASN A 91 12.06 17.59 52.53
CA ASN A 91 13.51 17.47 52.59
C ASN A 91 14.18 17.47 51.20
N HIS A 92 13.50 18.07 50.21
CA HIS A 92 13.95 18.14 48.84
C HIS A 92 13.38 19.38 48.16
N VAL A 93 14.08 19.85 47.12
CA VAL A 93 13.64 20.98 46.31
C VAL A 93 12.29 20.68 45.66
N LEU A 94 11.40 21.68 45.68
CA LEU A 94 10.11 21.69 45.02
C LEU A 94 10.20 22.49 43.72
N SER A 95 9.51 22.06 42.67
CA SER A 95 9.60 22.72 41.36
C SER A 95 8.22 22.89 40.72
N PRO A 96 7.54 24.03 40.99
CA PRO A 96 6.22 24.32 40.41
C PRO A 96 6.21 24.24 38.88
N GLN A 97 7.24 24.78 38.23
CA GLN A 97 7.40 24.78 36.76
C GLN A 97 7.54 23.37 36.17
N LYS A 98 8.04 22.39 36.96
CA LYS A 98 8.22 21.00 36.54
C LYS A 98 7.13 20.06 37.07
N SER A 99 6.11 20.62 37.74
CA SER A 99 5.01 19.86 38.35
C SER A 99 4.24 19.01 37.33
N ARG A 100 4.16 19.45 36.06
CA ARG A 100 3.51 18.73 34.95
C ARG A 100 4.12 17.35 34.65
N PHE A 101 5.38 17.13 35.01
CA PHE A 101 6.04 15.84 34.81
C PHE A 101 5.73 14.82 35.91
N GLN A 102 5.09 15.25 37.01
CA GLN A 102 4.70 14.36 38.10
C GLN A 102 3.55 13.45 37.66
N LYS A 103 3.65 12.15 37.95
CA LYS A 103 2.66 11.14 37.50
C LYS A 103 1.22 11.49 37.88
N CYS A 104 0.98 12.11 39.04
CA CYS A 104 -0.35 12.52 39.49
C CYS A 104 -0.95 13.69 38.70
N ASN A 105 -0.12 14.48 38.02
CA ASN A 105 -0.53 15.67 37.27
C ASN A 105 -0.65 15.39 35.77
N LYS A 106 -0.25 14.19 35.32
CA LYS A 106 -0.40 13.76 33.93
C LYS A 106 -1.82 13.32 33.65
N ARG A 107 -2.53 14.03 32.78
CA ARG A 107 -3.91 13.71 32.37
C ARG A 107 -4.03 13.86 30.85
N MET A 108 -4.76 12.96 30.20
CA MET A 108 -5.05 13.05 28.77
C MET A 108 -6.57 13.01 28.59
N ASP A 109 -7.10 14.07 28.00
CA ASP A 109 -8.55 14.20 27.80
C ASP A 109 -9.03 13.23 26.72
N ALA A 110 -10.33 12.90 26.76
CA ALA A 110 -10.94 11.98 25.81
C ALA A 110 -10.76 12.45 24.35
N HIS A 111 -10.85 13.76 24.10
CA HIS A 111 -10.60 14.33 22.78
C HIS A 111 -9.17 14.08 22.29
N VAL A 112 -8.17 14.31 23.15
CA VAL A 112 -6.75 14.06 22.84
C VAL A 112 -6.51 12.58 22.55
N LYS A 113 -7.08 11.69 23.37
CA LYS A 113 -7.00 10.24 23.19
C LYS A 113 -7.59 9.79 21.84
N ARG A 114 -8.80 10.24 21.52
CA ARG A 114 -9.46 9.95 20.23
C ARG A 114 -8.63 10.43 19.06
N ARG A 115 -8.07 11.64 19.15
CA ARG A 115 -7.22 12.19 18.09
C ARG A 115 -5.91 11.45 17.93
N LEU A 116 -5.28 11.04 19.03
CA LEU A 116 -4.09 10.19 19.00
C LEU A 116 -4.36 8.89 18.25
N GLU A 117 -5.51 8.25 18.51
CA GLU A 117 -5.92 7.01 17.86
C GLU A 117 -6.24 7.20 16.37
N LEU A 118 -6.99 8.23 16.00
CA LEU A 118 -7.29 8.55 14.59
C LEU A 118 -6.02 8.81 13.78
N ASN A 119 -5.11 9.60 14.34
CA ASN A 119 -3.83 9.89 13.71
C ASN A 119 -2.93 8.65 13.62
N ASP A 120 -3.01 7.74 14.61
CA ASP A 120 -2.31 6.45 14.58
C ASP A 120 -2.82 5.56 13.44
N GLN A 121 -4.15 5.45 13.33
CA GLN A 121 -4.82 4.70 12.25
C GLN A 121 -4.50 5.29 10.88
N ALA A 122 -4.37 6.62 10.77
CA ALA A 122 -3.92 7.30 9.57
C ALA A 122 -2.42 7.14 9.27
N GLY A 123 -1.67 6.37 10.08
CA GLY A 123 -0.23 6.12 9.86
C GLY A 123 0.69 7.28 10.24
N ILE A 124 0.18 8.30 10.94
CA ILE A 124 0.98 9.44 11.36
C ILE A 124 1.93 9.00 12.49
N SER A 125 3.24 9.19 12.26
CA SER A 125 4.25 8.85 13.27
C SER A 125 3.93 9.53 14.60
N LEU A 126 4.05 8.79 15.71
CA LEU A 126 3.77 9.31 17.05
C LEU A 126 4.46 10.64 17.36
N SER A 127 5.69 10.83 16.90
CA SER A 127 6.44 12.08 17.11
C SER A 127 5.75 13.28 16.45
N LYS A 128 5.31 13.13 15.19
CA LYS A 128 4.51 14.16 14.49
C LYS A 128 3.16 14.37 15.17
N ASN A 129 2.49 13.29 15.54
CA ASN A 129 1.20 13.35 16.22
C ASN A 129 1.29 14.14 17.55
N PHE A 130 2.29 13.85 18.38
CA PHE A 130 2.57 14.59 19.61
C PHE A 130 2.95 16.06 19.34
N HIS A 131 3.72 16.33 18.29
CA HIS A 131 4.07 17.69 17.92
C HIS A 131 2.82 18.51 17.51
N THR A 132 1.87 17.91 16.78
CA THR A 132 0.59 18.55 16.44
C THR A 132 -0.20 18.91 17.70
N LEU A 133 -0.25 18.02 18.70
CA LEU A 133 -0.87 18.31 19.99
C LEU A 133 -0.18 19.48 20.72
N ALA A 134 1.16 19.54 20.66
CA ALA A 134 1.93 20.61 21.28
C ALA A 134 1.68 21.97 20.61
N VAL A 135 1.61 22.01 19.28
CA VAL A 135 1.29 23.23 18.51
C VAL A 135 -0.11 23.74 18.85
N GLU A 136 -1.10 22.84 18.87
CA GLU A 136 -2.48 23.23 19.21
C GLU A 136 -2.63 23.73 20.63
N SER A 137 -1.86 23.15 21.56
CA SER A 137 -1.86 23.59 22.96
C SER A 137 -1.06 24.89 23.16
N GLY A 138 -0.50 25.49 22.10
CA GLY A 138 0.28 26.73 22.18
C GLY A 138 1.69 26.56 22.78
N GLY A 139 2.22 25.34 22.82
CA GLY A 139 3.55 25.05 23.36
C GLY A 139 3.64 23.74 24.15
N TYR A 140 4.86 23.25 24.37
CA TYR A 140 5.10 22.02 25.14
C TYR A 140 4.83 22.19 26.63
N GLU A 141 4.90 23.42 27.13
CA GLU A 141 4.67 23.86 28.49
C GLU A 141 3.20 23.71 28.91
N ASN A 142 2.28 23.87 27.95
CA ASN A 142 0.83 23.76 28.17
C ASN A 142 0.35 22.30 28.17
N LEU A 143 1.22 21.35 27.80
CA LEU A 143 0.92 19.93 27.86
C LEU A 143 1.13 19.35 29.25
N THR A 144 0.09 18.71 29.77
CA THR A 144 0.12 17.94 31.03
C THR A 144 0.70 16.54 30.84
N TYR A 145 0.98 16.11 29.61
CA TYR A 145 1.50 14.79 29.26
C TYR A 145 2.74 14.88 28.37
N THR A 146 3.50 13.79 28.29
CA THR A 146 4.73 13.70 27.48
C THR A 146 4.53 12.78 26.29
N GLU A 147 5.42 12.87 25.29
CA GLU A 147 5.43 11.96 24.14
C GLU A 147 5.48 10.47 24.57
N ARG A 148 6.17 10.17 25.69
CA ARG A 148 6.22 8.81 26.26
C ARG A 148 4.85 8.36 26.75
N ASP A 149 4.05 9.25 27.32
CA ASP A 149 2.70 8.92 27.78
C ASP A 149 1.79 8.64 26.58
N CYS A 150 1.88 9.44 25.51
CA CYS A 150 1.20 9.16 24.24
C CYS A 150 1.63 7.80 23.65
N ARG A 151 2.93 7.48 23.72
CA ARG A 151 3.46 6.18 23.26
C ARG A 151 2.85 5.02 24.01
N ASN A 152 2.80 5.12 25.34
CA ASN A 152 2.24 4.08 26.20
C ASN A 152 0.73 3.93 25.96
N TYR A 153 0.01 5.05 25.79
CA TYR A 153 -1.41 5.05 25.48
C TYR A 153 -1.70 4.36 24.14
N ILE A 154 -1.02 4.76 23.07
CA ILE A 154 -1.18 4.12 21.75
C ILE A 154 -0.81 2.64 21.79
N ALA A 155 0.26 2.27 22.51
CA ALA A 155 0.62 0.87 22.67
C ALA A 155 -0.51 0.06 23.35
N GLN A 156 -1.14 0.63 24.39
CA GLN A 156 -2.29 0.03 25.05
C GLN A 156 -3.52 -0.03 24.14
N ALA A 157 -3.84 1.05 23.42
CA ALA A 157 -4.96 1.10 22.49
C ALA A 157 -4.81 0.08 21.35
N ARG A 158 -3.59 -0.08 20.81
CA ARG A 158 -3.27 -1.13 19.83
C ARG A 158 -3.44 -2.53 20.42
N GLN A 159 -3.00 -2.75 21.65
CA GLN A 159 -3.14 -4.06 22.31
C GLN A 159 -4.61 -4.43 22.50
N ILE A 160 -5.47 -3.46 22.86
CA ILE A 160 -6.92 -3.68 22.99
C ILE A 160 -7.54 -3.98 21.62
N ARG A 161 -7.21 -3.17 20.60
CA ARG A 161 -7.80 -3.29 19.26
C ARG A 161 -7.37 -4.54 18.49
N LEU A 162 -6.16 -5.03 18.74
CA LEU A 162 -5.52 -6.07 17.91
C LEU A 162 -5.16 -7.35 18.70
N GLY A 163 -5.54 -7.47 19.98
CA GLY A 163 -5.34 -8.67 20.82
C GLY A 163 -3.89 -8.95 21.28
N VAL A 164 -3.64 -10.14 21.84
CA VAL A 164 -2.30 -10.65 22.21
C VAL A 164 -1.69 -11.41 21.03
N GLY A 165 -0.39 -11.26 20.74
CA GLY A 165 0.31 -12.01 19.66
C GLY A 165 0.06 -11.53 18.21
N ASP A 166 1.12 -11.43 17.40
CA ASP A 166 1.05 -10.89 16.02
C ASP A 166 0.43 -11.85 14.99
N ALA A 167 0.58 -13.16 15.17
CA ALA A 167 -0.04 -14.17 14.31
C ALA A 167 -1.53 -14.38 14.62
N GLU A 168 -1.90 -14.37 15.91
CA GLU A 168 -3.29 -14.48 16.35
C GLU A 168 -4.14 -13.30 15.86
N ALA A 169 -3.59 -12.09 15.83
CA ALA A 169 -4.26 -10.92 15.27
C ALA A 169 -4.59 -11.08 13.77
N LEU A 170 -3.69 -11.69 13.00
CA LEU A 170 -3.89 -11.92 11.57
C LEU A 170 -4.96 -13.00 11.34
N GLY A 171 -4.94 -14.09 12.12
CA GLY A 171 -5.99 -15.12 12.08
C GLY A 171 -7.37 -14.59 12.47
N ASN A 172 -7.44 -13.75 13.51
CA ASN A 172 -8.68 -13.09 13.92
C ASN A 172 -9.21 -12.13 12.85
N TYR A 173 -8.32 -11.40 12.17
CA TYR A 173 -8.69 -10.54 11.05
C TYR A 173 -9.30 -11.37 9.91
N PHE A 174 -8.64 -12.43 9.44
CA PHE A 174 -9.18 -13.26 8.35
C PHE A 174 -10.50 -13.93 8.73
N SER A 175 -10.62 -14.42 9.97
CA SER A 175 -11.89 -14.96 10.48
C SER A 175 -13.00 -13.91 10.53
N SER A 176 -12.66 -12.66 10.86
CA SER A 176 -13.61 -11.55 10.81
C SER A 176 -14.00 -11.20 9.37
N MET A 177 -13.05 -11.18 8.44
CA MET A 177 -13.29 -10.88 7.03
C MET A 177 -14.15 -11.97 6.37
N GLN A 178 -13.86 -13.24 6.63
CA GLN A 178 -14.64 -14.38 6.13
C GLN A 178 -16.09 -14.35 6.64
N ARG A 179 -16.31 -14.01 7.91
CA ARG A 179 -17.67 -13.90 8.48
C ARG A 179 -18.46 -12.75 7.85
N ARG A 180 -17.80 -11.64 7.52
CA ARG A 180 -18.44 -10.49 6.86
C ARG A 180 -18.71 -10.78 5.38
N ASN A 181 -17.83 -11.54 4.73
CA ASN A 181 -17.87 -11.82 3.31
C ASN A 181 -17.48 -13.27 3.03
N SER A 182 -18.45 -14.09 2.63
CA SER A 182 -18.22 -15.49 2.26
C SER A 182 -17.29 -15.66 1.06
N GLN A 183 -17.15 -14.63 0.20
CA GLN A 183 -16.25 -14.60 -0.95
C GLN A 183 -14.85 -14.08 -0.61
N PHE A 184 -14.56 -13.73 0.65
CA PHE A 184 -13.17 -13.56 1.09
C PHE A 184 -12.46 -14.93 1.00
N PHE A 185 -11.26 -14.95 0.45
CA PHE A 185 -10.46 -16.17 0.35
C PHE A 185 -9.16 -15.99 1.12
N HIS A 186 -8.77 -16.99 1.91
CA HIS A 186 -7.47 -17.03 2.53
C HIS A 186 -6.98 -18.47 2.70
N LEU A 187 -5.66 -18.65 2.65
CA LEU A 187 -5.01 -19.92 2.95
C LEU A 187 -3.80 -19.65 3.84
N ILE A 188 -3.70 -20.42 4.92
CA ILE A 188 -2.58 -20.36 5.86
C ILE A 188 -1.81 -21.68 5.80
N ASP A 189 -0.51 -21.56 5.58
CA ASP A 189 0.45 -22.66 5.58
C ASP A 189 1.36 -22.55 6.80
N MET A 190 1.56 -23.68 7.49
CA MET A 190 2.25 -23.77 8.78
C MET A 190 3.45 -24.72 8.70
N ASP A 191 4.42 -24.55 9.61
CA ASP A 191 5.47 -25.55 9.83
C ASP A 191 5.02 -26.67 10.77
N GLU A 192 5.89 -27.65 10.99
CA GLU A 192 5.63 -28.85 11.81
C GLU A 192 5.36 -28.47 13.28
N GLU A 193 5.86 -27.32 13.74
CA GLU A 193 5.63 -26.77 15.07
C GLU A 193 4.41 -25.83 15.16
N GLY A 194 3.60 -25.71 14.11
CA GLY A 194 2.39 -24.89 14.07
C GLY A 194 2.66 -23.37 14.00
N ARG A 195 3.83 -22.96 13.53
CA ARG A 195 4.16 -21.54 13.29
C ARG A 195 3.73 -21.12 11.90
N LEU A 196 3.31 -19.86 11.80
CA LEU A 196 2.92 -19.24 10.55
C LEU A 196 4.09 -19.26 9.54
N ARG A 197 3.93 -19.99 8.44
CA ARG A 197 4.94 -20.10 7.38
C ARG A 197 4.58 -19.18 6.21
N ASN A 198 3.47 -19.44 5.55
CA ASN A 198 3.01 -18.63 4.43
C ASN A 198 1.53 -18.32 4.57
N VAL A 199 1.12 -17.17 4.04
CA VAL A 199 -0.27 -16.75 4.04
C VAL A 199 -0.58 -16.19 2.67
N PHE A 200 -1.73 -16.56 2.13
CA PHE A 200 -2.33 -15.91 0.99
C PHE A 200 -3.73 -15.42 1.36
N TRP A 201 -4.14 -14.26 0.85
CA TRP A 201 -5.51 -13.80 0.96
C TRP A 201 -5.91 -12.91 -0.22
N ALA A 202 -7.20 -12.91 -0.54
CA ALA A 202 -7.80 -12.03 -1.53
C ALA A 202 -9.24 -11.71 -1.12
N ASP A 203 -9.61 -10.44 -1.25
CA ASP A 203 -10.96 -9.98 -0.99
C ASP A 203 -11.88 -10.24 -2.20
N ALA A 204 -13.18 -10.38 -1.97
CA ALA A 204 -14.15 -10.62 -3.06
C ALA A 204 -14.06 -9.60 -4.19
N ARG A 205 -13.83 -8.32 -3.85
CA ARG A 205 -13.59 -7.25 -4.83
C ARG A 205 -12.33 -7.50 -5.66
N CYS A 206 -11.26 -7.97 -5.04
CA CYS A 206 -10.00 -8.29 -5.72
C CYS A 206 -10.18 -9.47 -6.68
N ILE A 207 -10.89 -10.52 -6.26
CA ILE A 207 -11.22 -11.68 -7.10
C ILE A 207 -12.09 -11.26 -8.29
N ALA A 208 -13.15 -10.48 -8.05
CA ALA A 208 -14.01 -9.96 -9.11
C ALA A 208 -13.27 -8.99 -10.06
N ALA A 209 -12.32 -8.21 -9.55
CA ALA A 209 -11.52 -7.29 -10.38
C ALA A 209 -10.57 -8.06 -11.30
N TYR A 210 -10.08 -9.23 -10.87
CA TYR A 210 -9.24 -10.09 -11.70
C TYR A 210 -9.99 -10.63 -12.93
N GLU A 211 -11.30 -10.86 -12.85
CA GLU A 211 -12.12 -11.25 -14.01
C GLU A 211 -12.04 -10.22 -15.15
N ALA A 212 -12.00 -8.93 -14.83
CA ALA A 212 -11.95 -7.84 -15.80
C ALA A 212 -10.52 -7.43 -16.18
N PHE A 213 -9.57 -7.53 -15.25
CA PHE A 213 -8.25 -6.92 -15.38
C PHE A 213 -7.05 -7.87 -15.19
N GLY A 214 -7.31 -9.17 -15.05
CA GLY A 214 -6.32 -10.22 -14.78
C GLY A 214 -5.48 -10.69 -15.97
N ASP A 215 -5.68 -10.10 -17.15
CA ASP A 215 -4.88 -10.37 -18.35
C ASP A 215 -3.38 -10.13 -18.14
N VAL A 216 -3.01 -9.05 -17.44
CA VAL A 216 -1.63 -8.68 -17.15
C VAL A 216 -1.49 -8.39 -15.67
N ILE A 217 -0.62 -9.16 -15.01
CA ILE A 217 -0.30 -8.97 -13.60
C ILE A 217 1.17 -8.61 -13.40
N SER A 218 1.44 -7.85 -12.36
CA SER A 218 2.77 -7.65 -11.81
C SER A 218 2.85 -8.31 -10.44
N PHE A 219 3.98 -8.96 -10.19
CA PHE A 219 4.29 -9.65 -8.96
C PHE A 219 5.69 -9.26 -8.49
N ASP A 220 5.80 -8.72 -7.29
CA ASP A 220 7.05 -8.20 -6.74
C ASP A 220 7.11 -8.42 -5.23
N THR A 221 8.14 -9.14 -4.74
CA THR A 221 8.36 -9.36 -3.30
C THR A 221 9.40 -8.44 -2.68
N THR A 222 10.02 -7.56 -3.48
CA THR A 222 11.16 -6.73 -3.05
C THR A 222 10.75 -5.46 -2.28
N TYR A 223 9.45 -5.18 -2.23
CA TYR A 223 8.93 -3.89 -1.80
C TYR A 223 8.82 -3.76 -0.27
N LEU A 224 8.35 -4.79 0.44
CA LEU A 224 8.07 -4.71 1.87
C LEU A 224 8.50 -5.98 2.62
N THR A 225 9.39 -5.79 3.57
CA THR A 225 9.68 -6.73 4.64
C THR A 225 9.09 -6.13 5.91
N ASN A 226 8.19 -6.86 6.57
CA ASN A 226 7.62 -6.42 7.84
C ASN A 226 8.65 -6.57 8.97
N LYS A 227 8.29 -6.27 10.22
CA LYS A 227 9.17 -6.45 11.40
C LYS A 227 9.80 -7.87 11.52
N TYR A 228 9.16 -8.88 10.91
CA TYR A 228 9.59 -10.29 10.92
C TYR A 228 10.44 -10.67 9.70
N ASP A 229 10.75 -9.69 8.84
CA ASP A 229 11.45 -9.88 7.56
C ASP A 229 10.72 -10.82 6.58
N MET A 230 9.41 -11.03 6.76
CA MET A 230 8.60 -11.79 5.80
C MET A 230 8.36 -10.94 4.53
N PRO A 231 8.70 -11.46 3.34
CA PRO A 231 8.40 -10.79 2.08
C PRO A 231 6.89 -10.68 1.88
N PHE A 232 6.44 -9.46 1.62
CA PHE A 232 5.07 -9.19 1.19
C PHE A 232 4.98 -9.25 -0.34
N ALA A 233 4.03 -10.03 -0.83
CA ALA A 233 3.91 -10.45 -2.22
C ALA A 233 2.54 -10.06 -2.81
N PRO A 234 2.34 -8.79 -3.20
CA PRO A 234 1.10 -8.33 -3.81
C PRO A 234 0.99 -8.75 -5.30
N PHE A 235 -0.22 -9.14 -5.70
CA PHE A 235 -0.61 -9.36 -7.09
C PHE A 235 -1.34 -8.11 -7.60
N VAL A 236 -0.69 -7.34 -8.49
CA VAL A 236 -1.17 -6.01 -8.90
C VAL A 236 -1.36 -5.95 -10.41
N GLY A 237 -2.51 -5.47 -10.86
CA GLY A 237 -2.77 -5.14 -12.26
C GLY A 237 -3.03 -3.66 -12.47
N VAL A 238 -3.71 -3.36 -13.58
CA VAL A 238 -4.09 -2.00 -13.95
C VAL A 238 -5.57 -1.96 -14.33
N ASN A 239 -6.37 -1.06 -13.77
CA ASN A 239 -7.79 -0.91 -14.12
C ASN A 239 -7.97 -0.15 -15.46
N HIS A 240 -9.23 0.08 -15.85
CA HIS A 240 -9.64 0.77 -17.08
C HIS A 240 -9.22 2.25 -17.18
N HIS A 241 -8.74 2.84 -16.09
CA HIS A 241 -8.16 4.19 -16.06
C HIS A 241 -6.63 4.20 -16.16
N GLY A 242 -5.98 3.04 -16.22
CA GLY A 242 -4.52 2.96 -16.15
C GLY A 242 -3.97 3.04 -14.72
N GLN A 243 -4.82 2.94 -13.68
CA GLN A 243 -4.43 2.99 -12.26
C GLN A 243 -4.14 1.60 -11.70
N SER A 244 -3.23 1.50 -10.72
CA SER A 244 -2.90 0.23 -10.07
C SER A 244 -4.09 -0.35 -9.30
N ILE A 245 -4.41 -1.63 -9.50
CA ILE A 245 -5.47 -2.37 -8.81
C ILE A 245 -4.92 -3.67 -8.21
N LEU A 246 -5.40 -4.07 -7.03
CA LEU A 246 -4.93 -5.26 -6.32
C LEU A 246 -5.85 -6.46 -6.60
N PHE A 247 -5.26 -7.64 -6.81
CA PHE A 247 -5.96 -8.92 -6.99
C PHE A 247 -5.79 -9.89 -5.81
N GLY A 248 -4.82 -9.65 -4.94
CA GLY A 248 -4.58 -10.47 -3.76
C GLY A 248 -3.16 -10.28 -3.24
N CYS A 249 -2.85 -10.91 -2.12
CA CYS A 249 -1.59 -10.73 -1.43
C CYS A 249 -1.09 -12.02 -0.78
N GLY A 250 0.23 -12.13 -0.69
CA GLY A 250 0.91 -13.14 0.11
C GLY A 250 1.84 -12.53 1.17
N LEU A 251 2.02 -13.24 2.28
CA LEU A 251 3.13 -13.07 3.21
C LEU A 251 3.91 -14.39 3.25
N LEU A 252 5.20 -14.32 2.91
CA LEU A 252 6.02 -15.52 2.73
C LEU A 252 7.04 -15.65 3.85
N SER A 253 7.37 -16.88 4.22
CA SER A 253 8.50 -17.17 5.12
C SER A 253 9.83 -17.22 4.39
N LYS A 254 9.85 -17.57 3.11
CA LYS A 254 11.08 -17.76 2.32
C LYS A 254 10.90 -17.31 0.87
N GLU A 255 11.97 -16.81 0.26
CA GLU A 255 12.04 -16.46 -1.17
C GLU A 255 12.64 -17.63 -1.98
N ASP A 256 12.03 -18.80 -1.90
CA ASP A 256 12.44 -20.00 -2.64
C ASP A 256 11.37 -20.51 -3.61
N THR A 257 11.78 -21.33 -4.58
CA THR A 257 10.88 -21.81 -5.65
C THR A 257 9.68 -22.58 -5.11
N LYS A 258 9.87 -23.39 -4.06
CA LYS A 258 8.79 -24.20 -3.48
C LYS A 258 7.71 -23.32 -2.85
N THR A 259 8.13 -22.28 -2.13
CA THR A 259 7.25 -21.30 -1.51
C THR A 259 6.47 -20.50 -2.56
N TYR A 260 7.10 -20.09 -3.65
CA TYR A 260 6.40 -19.43 -4.75
C TYR A 260 5.47 -20.37 -5.53
N ILE A 261 5.81 -21.65 -5.68
CA ILE A 261 4.89 -22.65 -6.27
C ILE A 261 3.63 -22.78 -5.42
N TRP A 262 3.78 -22.87 -4.08
CA TRP A 262 2.65 -22.88 -3.17
C TRP A 262 1.79 -21.62 -3.37
N LEU A 263 2.41 -20.44 -3.32
CA LEU A 263 1.69 -19.17 -3.47
C LEU A 263 0.93 -19.09 -4.80
N PHE A 264 1.57 -19.43 -5.92
CA PHE A 264 0.96 -19.36 -7.24
C PHE A 264 -0.13 -20.41 -7.45
N LYS A 265 -0.01 -21.61 -6.87
CA LYS A 265 -1.08 -22.62 -6.89
C LYS A 265 -2.29 -22.15 -6.10
N THR A 266 -2.07 -21.65 -4.89
CA THR A 266 -3.13 -21.10 -4.03
C THR A 266 -3.83 -19.92 -4.70
N TRP A 267 -3.06 -19.02 -5.31
CA TRP A 267 -3.61 -17.90 -6.06
C TRP A 267 -4.44 -18.39 -7.27
N LEU A 268 -3.96 -19.40 -7.98
CA LEU A 268 -4.66 -19.95 -9.14
C LEU A 268 -5.99 -20.58 -8.75
N GLU A 269 -6.03 -21.30 -7.64
CA GLU A 269 -7.25 -21.85 -7.05
C GLU A 269 -8.24 -20.74 -6.67
N CYS A 270 -7.75 -19.71 -5.96
CA CYS A 270 -8.55 -18.52 -5.62
C CYS A 270 -9.13 -17.82 -6.86
N MET A 271 -8.41 -17.84 -7.98
CA MET A 271 -8.85 -17.26 -9.25
C MET A 271 -9.62 -18.25 -10.14
N SER A 272 -10.19 -19.31 -9.56
CA SER A 272 -11.00 -20.32 -10.25
C SER A 272 -10.26 -20.99 -11.41
N GLY A 273 -8.97 -21.27 -11.24
CA GLY A 273 -8.13 -21.91 -12.25
C GLY A 273 -7.70 -21.01 -13.41
N LYS A 274 -8.02 -19.71 -13.38
CA LYS A 274 -7.70 -18.78 -14.47
C LYS A 274 -6.32 -18.15 -14.29
N ALA A 275 -5.32 -18.68 -14.98
CA ALA A 275 -3.98 -18.11 -15.03
C ALA A 275 -3.95 -16.76 -15.77
N PRO A 276 -2.99 -15.85 -15.46
CA PRO A 276 -2.90 -14.56 -16.14
C PRO A 276 -2.32 -14.79 -17.53
N LYS A 277 -2.68 -13.97 -18.53
CA LYS A 277 -2.07 -14.10 -19.87
C LYS A 277 -0.60 -13.68 -19.86
N ALA A 278 -0.28 -12.68 -19.04
CA ALA A 278 1.07 -12.16 -18.93
C ALA A 278 1.42 -11.77 -17.48
N ILE A 279 2.67 -12.03 -17.08
CA ILE A 279 3.18 -11.77 -15.73
C ILE A 279 4.51 -11.01 -15.78
N ILE A 280 4.61 -9.95 -15.00
CA ILE A 280 5.79 -9.09 -14.87
C ILE A 280 6.40 -9.29 -13.48
N THR A 281 7.67 -9.66 -13.40
CA THR A 281 8.34 -9.88 -12.10
C THR A 281 9.70 -9.21 -12.03
N ASP A 282 10.29 -9.16 -10.84
CA ASP A 282 11.69 -8.80 -10.69
C ASP A 282 12.64 -9.91 -11.22
N GLN A 283 13.94 -9.66 -11.14
CA GLN A 283 14.98 -10.63 -11.52
C GLN A 283 15.19 -11.66 -10.41
N CYS A 284 14.26 -12.59 -10.26
CA CYS A 284 14.32 -13.68 -9.27
C CYS A 284 14.17 -15.05 -9.94
N MET A 285 15.23 -15.86 -9.86
CA MET A 285 15.25 -17.22 -10.41
C MET A 285 14.20 -18.13 -9.75
N ALA A 286 13.93 -17.92 -8.45
CA ALA A 286 12.94 -18.71 -7.72
C ALA A 286 11.52 -18.47 -8.25
N ILE A 287 11.16 -17.20 -8.48
CA ILE A 287 9.90 -16.80 -9.08
C ILE A 287 9.80 -17.34 -10.51
N GLN A 288 10.85 -17.21 -11.31
CA GLN A 288 10.89 -17.73 -12.68
C GLN A 288 10.66 -19.23 -12.75
N GLY A 289 11.26 -20.01 -11.85
CA GLY A 289 11.03 -21.46 -11.74
C GLY A 289 9.59 -21.80 -11.36
N ALA A 290 9.00 -21.05 -10.44
CA ALA A 290 7.61 -21.24 -10.03
C ALA A 290 6.62 -20.90 -11.16
N ILE A 291 6.83 -19.79 -11.88
CA ILE A 291 6.02 -19.43 -13.06
C ILE A 291 6.08 -20.52 -14.12
N LYS A 292 7.28 -21.03 -14.44
CA LYS A 292 7.44 -22.12 -15.42
C LYS A 292 6.64 -23.37 -15.02
N THR A 293 6.48 -23.61 -13.71
CA THR A 293 5.79 -24.78 -13.18
C THR A 293 4.27 -24.59 -13.12
N VAL A 294 3.80 -23.42 -12.66
CA VAL A 294 2.36 -23.17 -12.39
C VAL A 294 1.66 -22.46 -13.54
N PHE A 295 2.36 -21.61 -14.28
CA PHE A 295 1.84 -20.78 -15.36
C PHE A 295 2.61 -21.01 -16.68
N PRO A 296 2.66 -22.25 -17.20
CA PRO A 296 3.50 -22.58 -18.36
C PRO A 296 3.12 -21.78 -19.63
N ASN A 297 1.86 -21.39 -19.76
CA ASN A 297 1.32 -20.68 -20.93
C ASN A 297 1.35 -19.15 -20.78
N SER A 298 1.72 -18.62 -19.62
CA SER A 298 1.74 -17.18 -19.39
C SER A 298 3.03 -16.55 -19.92
N HIS A 299 2.92 -15.40 -20.59
CA HIS A 299 4.09 -14.64 -21.01
C HIS A 299 4.81 -14.06 -19.79
N HIS A 300 6.06 -14.48 -19.55
CA HIS A 300 6.87 -13.98 -18.44
C HIS A 300 7.85 -12.88 -18.87
N ARG A 301 7.75 -11.71 -18.24
CA ARG A 301 8.63 -10.56 -18.48
C ARG A 301 9.32 -10.09 -17.20
N LEU A 302 10.60 -9.77 -17.30
CA LEU A 302 11.35 -9.13 -16.22
C LEU A 302 11.08 -7.62 -16.24
N CYS A 303 10.87 -7.05 -15.06
CA CYS A 303 10.53 -5.65 -14.85
C CYS A 303 11.72 -4.75 -15.19
N LEU A 304 11.63 -4.03 -16.32
CA LEU A 304 12.69 -3.14 -16.80
C LEU A 304 13.16 -2.14 -15.74
N TRP A 305 12.27 -1.60 -14.92
CA TRP A 305 12.67 -0.66 -13.86
C TRP A 305 13.57 -1.28 -12.80
N HIS A 306 13.30 -2.52 -12.39
CA HIS A 306 14.18 -3.24 -11.48
C HIS A 306 15.57 -3.46 -12.10
N ILE A 307 15.62 -3.75 -13.39
CA ILE A 307 16.87 -3.86 -14.14
C ILE A 307 17.62 -2.52 -14.11
N MET A 308 16.96 -1.44 -14.50
CA MET A 308 17.56 -0.11 -14.58
C MET A 308 17.94 0.45 -13.20
N LYS A 309 17.23 0.06 -12.15
CA LYS A 309 17.53 0.41 -10.75
C LYS A 309 18.78 -0.31 -10.24
N LYS A 310 19.08 -1.53 -10.72
CA LYS A 310 20.31 -2.28 -10.39
C LYS A 310 21.54 -1.78 -11.15
N VAL A 311 21.38 -1.05 -12.27
CA VAL A 311 22.52 -0.53 -13.07
C VAL A 311 23.57 0.21 -12.23
N PRO A 312 23.23 1.17 -11.33
CA PRO A 312 24.22 1.84 -10.50
C PRO A 312 24.95 0.92 -9.53
N GLU A 313 24.27 -0.10 -9.01
CA GLU A 313 24.85 -1.08 -8.09
C GLU A 313 25.81 -2.00 -8.83
N LYS A 314 25.42 -2.49 -10.01
CA LYS A 314 26.18 -3.48 -10.77
C LYS A 314 27.32 -2.89 -11.60
N LEU A 315 27.17 -1.66 -12.08
CA LEU A 315 28.13 -1.00 -12.96
C LEU A 315 28.80 0.23 -12.33
N GLY A 316 28.43 0.62 -11.10
CA GLY A 316 28.96 1.82 -10.45
C GLY A 316 30.46 1.76 -10.12
N GLY A 317 31.05 0.56 -10.09
CA GLY A 317 32.48 0.35 -9.84
C GLY A 317 33.38 0.64 -11.04
N PHE A 318 32.83 0.77 -12.25
CA PHE A 318 33.62 1.06 -13.45
C PHE A 318 33.98 2.55 -13.52
N THR A 319 35.22 2.86 -13.87
CA THR A 319 35.71 4.25 -14.07
C THR A 319 34.87 5.01 -15.08
N GLN A 320 34.43 4.33 -16.15
CA GLN A 320 33.61 4.86 -17.24
C GLN A 320 32.09 4.68 -17.01
N TYR A 321 31.64 4.40 -15.79
CA TYR A 321 30.23 4.12 -15.45
C TYR A 321 29.23 5.13 -16.07
N LYS A 322 29.54 6.42 -16.08
CA LYS A 322 28.63 7.44 -16.64
C LYS A 322 28.40 7.23 -18.15
N ALA A 323 29.45 6.89 -18.88
CA ALA A 323 29.39 6.63 -20.32
C ALA A 323 28.65 5.32 -20.61
N ILE A 324 29.01 4.24 -19.90
CA ILE A 324 28.34 2.94 -19.97
C ILE A 324 26.84 3.09 -19.70
N LYS A 325 26.47 3.78 -18.61
CA LYS A 325 25.06 4.01 -18.26
C LYS A 325 24.32 4.80 -19.32
N LYS A 326 24.96 5.79 -19.94
CA LYS A 326 24.36 6.60 -21.02
C LYS A 326 24.12 5.71 -22.25
N MET A 327 25.12 4.93 -22.65
CA MET A 327 25.02 4.01 -23.79
C MET A 327 23.96 2.93 -23.56
N LEU A 328 23.95 2.29 -22.38
CA LEU A 328 22.92 1.31 -22.00
C LEU A 328 21.51 1.91 -22.06
N LYS A 329 21.32 3.15 -21.58
CA LYS A 329 20.02 3.82 -21.69
C LYS A 329 19.61 4.05 -23.15
N SER A 330 20.55 4.46 -23.99
CA SER A 330 20.30 4.64 -25.42
C SER A 330 19.88 3.32 -26.07
N ILE A 331 20.65 2.24 -25.85
CA ILE A 331 20.30 0.89 -26.33
C ILE A 331 18.89 0.47 -25.90
N VAL A 332 18.55 0.66 -24.63
CA VAL A 332 17.28 0.18 -24.06
C VAL A 332 16.07 0.99 -24.51
N TYR A 333 16.20 2.31 -24.66
CA TYR A 333 15.06 3.21 -24.90
C TYR A 333 15.00 3.77 -26.32
N GLU A 334 16.08 3.70 -27.08
CA GLU A 334 16.25 4.40 -28.36
C GLU A 334 16.55 3.46 -29.53
N ALA A 335 16.87 2.19 -29.29
CA ALA A 335 17.00 1.20 -30.37
C ALA A 335 15.64 0.98 -31.06
N MET A 336 15.65 1.02 -32.40
CA MET A 336 14.43 1.00 -33.21
C MET A 336 14.06 -0.39 -33.70
N ASP A 337 15.05 -1.24 -33.93
CA ASP A 337 14.91 -2.63 -34.36
C ASP A 337 15.86 -3.54 -33.58
N ILE A 338 15.74 -4.84 -33.86
CA ILE A 338 16.51 -5.89 -33.19
C ILE A 338 17.98 -5.80 -33.58
N GLU A 339 18.30 -5.55 -34.84
CA GLU A 339 19.67 -5.50 -35.37
C GLU A 339 20.46 -4.36 -34.71
N GLU A 340 19.87 -3.16 -34.68
CA GLU A 340 20.45 -2.00 -34.00
C GLU A 340 20.66 -2.27 -32.50
N PHE A 341 19.72 -2.94 -31.83
CA PHE A 341 19.89 -3.32 -30.43
C PHE A 341 21.10 -4.25 -30.24
N GLU A 342 21.24 -5.28 -31.07
CA GLU A 342 22.34 -6.24 -31.01
C GLU A 342 23.68 -5.56 -31.27
N ASP A 343 23.78 -4.74 -32.31
CA ASP A 343 25.00 -4.02 -32.69
C ASP A 343 25.45 -3.04 -31.62
N LEU A 344 24.53 -2.21 -31.12
CA LEU A 344 24.85 -1.24 -30.06
C LEU A 344 25.20 -1.94 -28.76
N TRP A 345 24.55 -3.06 -28.44
CA TRP A 345 24.90 -3.87 -27.28
C TRP A 345 26.32 -4.42 -27.39
N LEU A 346 26.65 -5.07 -28.52
CA LEU A 346 27.99 -5.60 -28.78
C LEU A 346 29.06 -4.50 -28.75
N LYS A 347 28.76 -3.35 -29.35
CA LYS A 347 29.65 -2.17 -29.33
C LYS A 347 29.93 -1.72 -27.89
N MET A 348 28.89 -1.61 -27.05
CA MET A 348 29.05 -1.24 -25.64
C MET A 348 29.92 -2.26 -24.89
N ILE A 349 29.70 -3.56 -25.11
CA ILE A 349 30.46 -4.60 -24.42
C ILE A 349 31.96 -4.52 -24.75
N LYS A 350 32.30 -4.34 -26.03
CA LYS A 350 33.69 -4.25 -26.53
C LYS A 350 34.36 -2.94 -26.15
N GLU A 351 33.72 -1.79 -26.40
CA GLU A 351 34.29 -0.45 -26.16
C GLU A 351 34.72 -0.24 -24.70
N TYR A 352 33.98 -0.81 -23.76
CA TYR A 352 34.24 -0.68 -22.33
C TYR A 352 34.92 -1.91 -21.70
N ASN A 353 35.29 -2.91 -22.49
CA ASN A 353 35.94 -4.16 -22.03
C ASN A 353 35.19 -4.86 -20.88
N ILE A 354 33.86 -4.96 -20.98
CA ILE A 354 32.98 -5.50 -19.92
C ILE A 354 32.39 -6.89 -20.23
N GLU A 355 33.02 -7.62 -21.14
CA GLU A 355 32.63 -8.97 -21.60
C GLU A 355 32.49 -10.00 -20.47
N LYS A 356 33.34 -9.90 -19.45
CA LYS A 356 33.34 -10.83 -18.30
C LYS A 356 32.26 -10.50 -17.26
N ASN A 357 31.43 -9.47 -17.48
CA ASN A 357 30.39 -9.10 -16.53
C ASN A 357 29.21 -10.09 -16.57
N GLU A 358 29.14 -10.97 -15.56
CA GLU A 358 28.10 -12.00 -15.46
C GLU A 358 26.67 -11.44 -15.50
N TRP A 359 26.43 -10.27 -14.91
CA TRP A 359 25.10 -9.67 -14.87
C TRP A 359 24.66 -9.15 -16.24
N LEU A 360 25.56 -8.54 -17.01
CA LEU A 360 25.27 -8.14 -18.39
C LEU A 360 25.08 -9.36 -19.30
N ASN A 361 25.87 -10.43 -19.11
CA ASN A 361 25.69 -11.68 -19.84
C ASN A 361 24.33 -12.33 -19.54
N PHE A 362 23.91 -12.32 -18.27
CA PHE A 362 22.56 -12.75 -17.87
C PHE A 362 21.47 -11.92 -18.56
N LEU A 363 21.61 -10.58 -18.57
CA LEU A 363 20.67 -9.69 -19.24
C LEU A 363 20.58 -9.96 -20.74
N TYR A 364 21.72 -10.12 -21.39
CA TYR A 364 21.79 -10.40 -22.82
C TYR A 364 21.10 -11.73 -23.17
N THR A 365 21.38 -12.77 -22.39
CA THR A 365 20.74 -14.09 -22.54
C THR A 365 19.22 -14.00 -22.39
N HIS A 366 18.74 -13.14 -21.50
CA HIS A 366 17.30 -12.97 -21.22
C HIS A 366 16.67 -11.77 -21.95
N ARG A 367 17.32 -11.16 -22.95
CA ARG A 367 16.86 -9.91 -23.60
C ARG A 367 15.43 -9.96 -24.12
N GLN A 368 15.00 -11.11 -24.62
CA GLN A 368 13.62 -11.35 -25.07
C GLN A 368 12.56 -11.16 -23.98
N ARG A 369 12.95 -11.24 -22.70
CA ARG A 369 12.06 -11.10 -21.55
C ARG A 369 12.06 -9.71 -20.92
N TRP A 370 12.87 -8.75 -21.38
CA TRP A 370 12.96 -7.46 -20.68
C TRP A 370 13.20 -6.25 -21.56
N ALA A 371 13.91 -6.43 -22.67
CA ALA A 371 14.25 -5.33 -23.55
C ALA A 371 12.98 -4.90 -24.32
N PRO A 372 12.63 -3.59 -24.32
CA PRO A 372 11.40 -3.09 -24.94
C PRO A 372 11.20 -3.56 -26.38
N ILE A 373 12.27 -3.64 -27.18
CA ILE A 373 12.17 -4.02 -28.60
C ILE A 373 11.62 -5.43 -28.81
N TYR A 374 11.91 -6.35 -27.89
CA TYR A 374 11.49 -7.76 -27.99
C TYR A 374 10.09 -8.03 -27.43
N VAL A 375 9.62 -7.20 -26.49
CA VAL A 375 8.38 -7.49 -25.73
C VAL A 375 7.14 -6.78 -26.28
N LYS A 376 7.28 -5.98 -27.34
CA LYS A 376 6.18 -5.18 -27.94
C LYS A 376 5.07 -6.02 -28.58
N GLY A 377 5.34 -7.27 -28.98
CA GLY A 377 4.36 -8.13 -29.65
C GLY A 377 3.31 -8.78 -28.75
N VAL A 378 3.28 -8.46 -27.45
CA VAL A 378 2.35 -9.02 -26.47
C VAL A 378 1.62 -7.88 -25.77
N PHE A 379 0.36 -8.10 -25.38
CA PHE A 379 -0.39 -7.12 -24.61
C PHE A 379 0.13 -7.03 -23.16
N TRP A 380 0.52 -5.83 -22.76
CA TRP A 380 1.05 -5.55 -21.42
C TRP A 380 0.30 -4.44 -20.70
N ALA A 381 -0.88 -4.03 -21.18
CA ALA A 381 -1.67 -2.94 -20.60
C ALA A 381 -0.86 -1.64 -20.37
N GLY A 382 0.20 -1.41 -21.17
CA GLY A 382 1.13 -0.30 -21.00
C GLY A 382 2.12 -0.39 -19.82
N MET A 383 2.20 -1.51 -19.11
CA MET A 383 3.01 -1.69 -17.88
C MET A 383 4.55 -1.76 -18.09
N SER A 384 5.12 -1.27 -19.20
CA SER A 384 6.58 -1.30 -19.45
C SER A 384 7.32 0.01 -19.20
N THR A 385 6.62 1.14 -19.12
CA THR A 385 7.26 2.44 -19.08
C THR A 385 7.75 2.76 -17.68
N THR A 386 8.91 3.42 -17.59
CA THR A 386 9.59 3.82 -16.35
C THR A 386 8.70 4.53 -15.33
N GLN A 387 7.58 5.14 -15.76
CA GLN A 387 6.59 5.78 -14.89
C GLN A 387 5.61 4.80 -14.22
N ARG A 388 5.22 3.69 -14.86
CA ARG A 388 4.21 2.77 -14.31
C ARG A 388 4.79 1.73 -13.37
N SER A 389 6.05 1.35 -13.52
CA SER A 389 6.73 0.52 -12.50
C SER A 389 6.96 1.25 -11.19
N GLU A 390 7.07 2.59 -11.22
CA GLU A 390 7.09 3.40 -10.00
C GLU A 390 5.70 3.41 -9.32
N SER A 391 4.60 3.42 -10.09
CA SER A 391 3.24 3.37 -9.54
C SER A 391 2.82 2.00 -8.98
N MET A 392 3.51 0.91 -9.35
CA MET A 392 3.28 -0.43 -8.78
C MET A 392 3.82 -0.53 -7.35
N ASN A 393 5.02 0.01 -7.10
CA ASN A 393 5.55 0.20 -5.74
C ASN A 393 4.73 1.23 -4.93
N ALA A 394 4.03 2.16 -5.60
CA ALA A 394 3.18 3.15 -4.94
C ALA A 394 1.82 2.63 -4.47
N PHE A 395 1.51 1.32 -4.56
CA PHE A 395 0.22 0.83 -4.07
C PHE A 395 0.10 1.03 -2.56
N PHE A 396 1.08 0.58 -1.79
CA PHE A 396 1.12 0.69 -0.33
C PHE A 396 2.11 1.78 0.16
N ASP A 397 2.66 2.61 -0.73
CA ASP A 397 3.54 3.73 -0.35
C ASP A 397 2.81 4.67 0.61
N GLY A 398 3.44 4.95 1.75
CA GLY A 398 2.87 5.78 2.80
C GLY A 398 2.00 5.03 3.83
N TYR A 399 1.63 3.78 3.55
CA TYR A 399 0.82 2.94 4.45
C TYR A 399 1.68 1.92 5.21
N VAL A 400 2.54 1.19 4.51
CA VAL A 400 3.36 0.12 5.08
C VAL A 400 4.84 0.46 4.95
N GLY A 401 5.63 0.15 5.98
CA GLY A 401 7.09 0.29 5.99
C GLY A 401 7.82 -0.77 6.83
N PRO A 402 9.17 -0.74 6.88
CA PRO A 402 9.99 -1.81 7.48
C PRO A 402 9.75 -2.06 8.98
N THR A 403 9.25 -1.06 9.70
CA THR A 403 8.97 -1.15 11.14
C THR A 403 7.52 -1.53 11.46
N THR A 404 6.70 -1.81 10.44
CA THR A 404 5.28 -2.12 10.60
C THR A 404 5.14 -3.53 11.17
N SER A 405 4.46 -3.66 12.30
CA SER A 405 4.07 -4.97 12.85
C SER A 405 2.97 -5.60 11.99
N LEU A 406 2.76 -6.92 12.09
CA LEU A 406 1.67 -7.60 11.36
C LEU A 406 0.30 -7.03 11.72
N LYS A 407 0.11 -6.64 12.97
CA LYS A 407 -1.15 -6.03 13.44
C LYS A 407 -1.44 -4.69 12.77
N GLN A 408 -0.42 -3.82 12.69
CA GLN A 408 -0.54 -2.53 12.00
C GLN A 408 -0.66 -2.72 10.49
N PHE A 409 -0.03 -3.76 9.94
CA PHE A 409 -0.07 -4.05 8.51
C PHE A 409 -1.51 -4.24 8.03
N VAL A 410 -2.33 -4.99 8.76
CA VAL A 410 -3.74 -5.23 8.44
C VAL A 410 -4.53 -3.91 8.36
N GLU A 411 -4.41 -3.03 9.35
CA GLU A 411 -5.09 -1.73 9.34
C GLU A 411 -4.65 -0.85 8.17
N GLN A 412 -3.34 -0.85 7.89
CA GLN A 412 -2.78 -0.06 6.79
C GLN A 412 -3.10 -0.64 5.42
N TYR A 413 -3.27 -1.96 5.33
CA TYR A 413 -3.74 -2.67 4.15
C TYR A 413 -5.16 -2.21 3.77
N ASP A 414 -6.09 -2.23 4.73
CA ASP A 414 -7.47 -1.77 4.52
C ASP A 414 -7.51 -0.29 4.09
N ASN A 415 -6.70 0.57 4.73
CA ASN A 415 -6.62 1.99 4.38
C ASN A 415 -6.04 2.23 2.97
N ALA A 416 -5.06 1.43 2.54
CA ALA A 416 -4.51 1.49 1.20
C ALA A 416 -5.58 1.09 0.16
N LEU A 417 -6.32 0.01 0.41
CA LEU A 417 -7.42 -0.41 -0.46
C LEU A 417 -8.50 0.66 -0.60
N LYS A 418 -8.97 1.23 0.53
CA LYS A 418 -9.95 2.33 0.53
C LYS A 418 -9.50 3.52 -0.31
N SER A 419 -8.25 3.95 -0.15
CA SER A 419 -7.71 5.07 -0.92
C SER A 419 -7.70 4.79 -2.43
N LYS A 420 -7.45 3.54 -2.83
CA LYS A 420 -7.41 3.14 -4.26
C LYS A 420 -8.81 3.03 -4.85
N ILE A 421 -9.76 2.47 -4.09
CA ILE A 421 -11.20 2.47 -4.44
C ILE A 421 -11.68 3.90 -4.67
N GLU A 422 -11.39 4.81 -3.76
CA GLU A 422 -11.84 6.20 -3.86
C GLU A 422 -11.22 6.94 -5.06
N LYS A 423 -9.97 6.63 -5.42
CA LYS A 423 -9.32 7.16 -6.63
C LYS A 423 -9.97 6.64 -7.92
N GLU A 424 -10.37 5.37 -7.93
CA GLU A 424 -11.10 4.77 -9.05
C GLU A 424 -12.49 5.41 -9.18
N ASN A 425 -13.25 5.52 -8.09
CA ASN A 425 -14.56 6.17 -8.08
C ASN A 425 -14.51 7.62 -8.58
N LYS A 426 -13.49 8.40 -8.17
CA LYS A 426 -13.29 9.77 -8.67
C LYS A 426 -13.00 9.81 -10.16
N ALA A 427 -12.19 8.87 -10.67
CA ALA A 427 -11.86 8.78 -12.08
C ALA A 427 -13.05 8.31 -12.93
N ASP A 428 -13.86 7.38 -12.42
CA ASP A 428 -15.14 7.00 -13.00
C ASP A 428 -16.06 8.21 -13.09
N PHE A 429 -16.31 8.88 -11.96
CA PHE A 429 -17.14 10.09 -11.93
C PHE A 429 -16.68 11.13 -12.95
N ALA A 430 -15.38 11.43 -13.01
CA ALA A 430 -14.84 12.36 -13.99
C ALA A 430 -15.08 11.89 -15.43
N SER A 431 -14.88 10.60 -15.73
CA SER A 431 -15.04 10.06 -17.09
C SER A 431 -16.51 10.01 -17.57
N PHE A 432 -17.46 9.91 -16.65
CA PHE A 432 -18.89 9.95 -16.98
C PHE A 432 -19.45 11.37 -17.08
N ASN A 433 -18.90 12.32 -16.31
CA ASN A 433 -19.46 13.67 -16.19
C ASN A 433 -18.66 14.74 -16.94
N SER A 434 -17.50 14.40 -17.49
CA SER A 434 -16.69 15.33 -18.27
C SER A 434 -15.99 14.63 -19.41
N ASN A 435 -15.81 15.34 -20.52
CA ASN A 435 -15.07 14.86 -21.68
C ASN A 435 -13.97 15.87 -22.03
N PHE A 436 -12.82 15.37 -22.49
CA PHE A 436 -11.79 16.23 -23.06
C PHE A 436 -12.23 16.74 -24.43
N PRO A 437 -12.04 18.03 -24.78
CA PRO A 437 -12.35 18.53 -26.12
C PRO A 437 -11.66 17.72 -27.21
N LEU A 438 -12.32 17.56 -28.36
CA LEU A 438 -11.72 16.95 -29.54
C LEU A 438 -10.59 17.85 -30.07
N LEU A 439 -9.49 17.23 -30.51
CA LEU A 439 -8.38 17.93 -31.15
C LEU A 439 -8.59 18.12 -32.65
N THR A 440 -9.37 17.24 -33.26
CA THR A 440 -9.64 17.18 -34.69
C THR A 440 -11.12 16.92 -34.94
N ASP A 441 -11.55 17.14 -36.19
CA ASP A 441 -12.91 16.79 -36.64
C ASP A 441 -13.02 15.32 -37.11
N CYS A 442 -12.04 14.47 -36.77
CA CYS A 442 -12.06 13.07 -37.17
C CYS A 442 -13.17 12.31 -36.42
N TYR A 443 -14.05 11.63 -37.17
CA TYR A 443 -15.17 10.85 -36.61
C TYR A 443 -14.73 9.79 -35.59
N PHE A 444 -13.62 9.09 -35.85
CA PHE A 444 -13.10 8.09 -34.92
C PHE A 444 -12.53 8.70 -33.63
N GLU A 445 -12.13 9.98 -33.62
CA GLU A 445 -11.73 10.64 -32.36
C GLU A 445 -12.93 10.76 -31.43
N LYS A 446 -14.08 11.19 -31.97
CA LYS A 446 -15.35 11.25 -31.23
C LYS A 446 -15.80 9.87 -30.76
N GLN A 447 -15.73 8.86 -31.64
CA GLN A 447 -16.04 7.47 -31.30
C GLN A 447 -15.22 6.99 -30.09
N LEU A 448 -13.93 7.29 -30.04
CA LEU A 448 -13.05 6.90 -28.92
C LEU A 448 -13.25 7.75 -27.67
N GLN A 449 -13.63 9.03 -27.80
CA GLN A 449 -14.00 9.90 -26.66
C GLN A 449 -15.25 9.38 -25.92
N GLU A 450 -16.23 8.90 -26.68
CA GLU A 450 -17.46 8.33 -26.13
C GLU A 450 -17.21 6.97 -25.48
N ALA A 451 -16.32 6.15 -26.06
CA ALA A 451 -16.03 4.81 -25.57
C ALA A 451 -15.05 4.77 -24.38
N PHE A 452 -13.91 5.48 -24.46
CA PHE A 452 -12.82 5.35 -23.49
C PHE A 452 -13.02 6.16 -22.21
N THR A 453 -12.34 5.73 -21.14
CA THR A 453 -12.12 6.57 -19.96
C THR A 453 -11.28 7.80 -20.32
N ASN A 454 -11.43 8.89 -19.57
CA ASN A 454 -10.75 10.15 -19.86
C ASN A 454 -9.21 10.01 -19.89
N GLU A 455 -8.64 9.24 -18.96
CA GLU A 455 -7.19 9.01 -18.92
C GLU A 455 -6.69 8.21 -20.14
N ILE A 456 -7.45 7.21 -20.61
CA ILE A 456 -7.05 6.46 -21.80
C ILE A 456 -7.26 7.27 -23.08
N PHE A 457 -8.37 8.02 -23.17
CA PHE A 457 -8.61 8.92 -24.29
C PHE A 457 -7.50 9.97 -24.42
N LYS A 458 -7.01 10.52 -23.31
CA LYS A 458 -5.87 11.45 -23.31
C LYS A 458 -4.60 10.82 -23.88
N LEU A 459 -4.31 9.56 -23.55
CA LEU A 459 -3.17 8.84 -24.13
C LEU A 459 -3.32 8.67 -25.65
N PHE A 460 -4.54 8.44 -26.12
CA PHE A 460 -4.84 8.40 -27.55
C PHE A 460 -4.69 9.80 -28.20
N GLN A 461 -5.16 10.87 -27.55
CA GLN A 461 -4.97 12.23 -28.04
C GLN A 461 -3.49 12.63 -28.14
N ASP A 462 -2.63 12.13 -27.25
CA ASP A 462 -1.18 12.31 -27.37
C ASP A 462 -0.60 11.64 -28.63
N GLU A 463 -1.16 10.49 -29.05
CA GLU A 463 -0.83 9.86 -30.33
C GLU A 463 -1.38 10.66 -31.51
N LEU A 464 -2.62 11.16 -31.45
CA LEU A 464 -3.17 12.04 -32.48
C LEU A 464 -2.35 13.31 -32.67
N ARG A 465 -1.91 13.96 -31.60
CA ARG A 465 -1.04 15.13 -31.69
C ARG A 465 0.32 14.76 -32.30
N GLY A 466 0.82 13.57 -31.96
CA GLY A 466 2.06 13.03 -32.50
C GLY A 466 2.05 12.85 -34.01
N MET A 467 0.89 12.60 -34.60
CA MET A 467 0.69 12.42 -36.04
C MET A 467 1.13 13.64 -36.87
N LEU A 468 1.12 14.85 -36.31
CA LEU A 468 1.59 16.06 -37.00
C LEU A 468 3.08 15.99 -37.40
N TYR A 469 3.83 15.06 -36.80
CA TYR A 469 5.25 14.83 -37.11
C TYR A 469 5.45 13.61 -38.01
N CYS A 470 4.38 13.02 -38.54
CA CYS A 470 4.42 11.86 -39.40
C CYS A 470 4.19 12.21 -40.88
N ASN A 471 5.05 11.72 -41.77
CA ASN A 471 4.84 11.76 -43.22
C ASN A 471 4.50 10.37 -43.73
N LEU A 472 3.53 10.29 -44.64
CA LEU A 472 2.96 9.05 -45.16
C LEU A 472 3.32 8.87 -46.64
N VAL A 473 3.72 7.66 -47.03
CA VAL A 473 3.95 7.28 -48.42
C VAL A 473 3.31 5.91 -48.66
N LEU A 474 2.51 5.75 -49.72
CA LEU A 474 2.00 4.44 -50.13
C LEU A 474 3.10 3.70 -50.91
N ILE A 475 3.47 2.49 -50.47
CA ILE A 475 4.56 1.71 -51.08
C ILE A 475 4.02 0.55 -51.93
N LYS A 476 2.96 -0.11 -51.46
CA LYS A 476 2.39 -1.28 -52.14
C LYS A 476 0.86 -1.27 -52.06
N SER A 477 0.21 -1.62 -53.17
CA SER A 477 -1.21 -1.92 -53.25
C SER A 477 -1.38 -3.30 -53.86
N ASP A 478 -2.04 -4.21 -53.15
CA ASP A 478 -2.26 -5.60 -53.54
C ASP A 478 -3.72 -5.97 -53.25
N GLY A 479 -4.59 -5.72 -54.25
CA GLY A 479 -6.05 -5.80 -54.07
C GLY A 479 -6.53 -4.89 -52.93
N PRO A 480 -7.22 -5.43 -51.90
CA PRO A 480 -7.72 -4.65 -50.75
C PRO A 480 -6.63 -4.34 -49.69
N ILE A 481 -5.39 -4.80 -49.90
CA ILE A 481 -4.30 -4.65 -48.94
C ILE A 481 -3.36 -3.53 -49.38
N TYR A 482 -3.24 -2.53 -48.54
CA TYR A 482 -2.37 -1.38 -48.72
C TYR A 482 -1.22 -1.42 -47.72
N THR A 483 0.01 -1.18 -48.18
CA THR A 483 1.17 -1.04 -47.30
C THR A 483 1.75 0.36 -47.44
N PHE A 484 1.77 1.07 -46.32
CA PHE A 484 2.27 2.42 -46.20
C PHE A 484 3.58 2.49 -45.42
N GLU A 485 4.45 3.39 -45.83
CA GLU A 485 5.57 3.89 -45.06
C GLU A 485 5.13 5.13 -44.29
N VAL A 486 5.34 5.13 -42.98
CA VAL A 486 5.12 6.29 -42.13
C VAL A 486 6.45 6.68 -41.51
N SER A 487 7.04 7.78 -41.99
CA SER A 487 8.21 8.36 -41.33
C SER A 487 7.77 9.24 -40.17
N ASP A 488 8.35 9.03 -38.99
CA ASP A 488 8.06 9.75 -37.75
C ASP A 488 9.35 10.31 -37.14
N ILE A 489 9.25 11.47 -36.49
CA ILE A 489 10.38 12.09 -35.80
C ILE A 489 10.41 11.58 -34.36
N PHE A 490 11.24 10.56 -34.12
CA PHE A 490 11.50 10.06 -32.79
C PHE A 490 12.29 11.10 -31.98
N ARG A 491 11.71 11.55 -30.87
CA ARG A 491 12.36 12.45 -29.90
C ARG A 491 12.83 11.64 -28.70
N GLY A 492 14.14 11.59 -28.48
CA GLY A 492 14.70 10.98 -27.27
C GLY A 492 14.17 11.68 -26.00
N LYS A 493 14.15 10.96 -24.86
CA LYS A 493 13.57 11.44 -23.58
C LYS A 493 14.15 12.76 -23.05
N GLU A 494 15.30 13.21 -23.55
CA GLU A 494 15.93 14.50 -23.17
C GLU A 494 15.77 15.60 -24.24
N GLY A 495 15.01 15.39 -25.32
CA GLY A 495 14.79 16.38 -26.38
C GLY A 495 16.03 16.75 -27.22
N LYS A 496 17.20 16.24 -26.85
CA LYS A 496 18.51 16.49 -27.49
C LYS A 496 18.75 15.72 -28.79
N PHE A 497 17.93 14.72 -29.06
CA PHE A 497 18.07 13.84 -30.22
C PHE A 497 16.76 13.75 -30.98
N ARG A 498 16.81 14.02 -32.28
CA ARG A 498 15.72 13.83 -33.24
C ARG A 498 16.24 12.91 -34.33
N ARG A 499 15.58 11.78 -34.52
CA ARG A 499 15.86 10.85 -35.62
C ARG A 499 14.57 10.59 -36.35
N GLN A 500 14.64 10.65 -37.68
CA GLN A 500 13.55 10.16 -38.50
C GLN A 500 13.60 8.63 -38.50
N VAL A 501 12.47 8.00 -38.19
CA VAL A 501 12.33 6.55 -38.19
C VAL A 501 11.13 6.19 -39.03
N VAL A 502 11.27 5.11 -39.78
CA VAL A 502 10.26 4.62 -40.69
C VAL A 502 9.50 3.46 -40.04
N PHE A 503 8.18 3.49 -40.13
CA PHE A 503 7.29 2.42 -39.70
C PHE A 503 6.42 1.96 -40.87
N ASN A 504 6.20 0.66 -40.95
CA ASN A 504 5.32 0.08 -41.96
C ASN A 504 3.93 -0.09 -41.36
N VAL A 505 2.91 0.36 -42.08
CA VAL A 505 1.50 0.17 -41.74
C VAL A 505 0.82 -0.60 -42.85
N CYS A 506 0.28 -1.77 -42.52
CA CYS A 506 -0.50 -2.59 -43.43
C CYS A 506 -1.98 -2.42 -43.09
N TYR A 507 -2.77 -2.01 -44.07
CA TYR A 507 -4.21 -1.82 -43.96
C TYR A 507 -4.94 -2.74 -44.95
N ASN A 508 -5.75 -3.65 -44.42
CA ASN A 508 -6.67 -4.49 -45.19
C ASN A 508 -8.07 -3.88 -45.14
N GLU A 509 -8.48 -3.28 -46.25
CA GLU A 509 -9.77 -2.60 -46.36
C GLU A 509 -10.96 -3.56 -46.32
N ALA A 510 -10.81 -4.80 -46.82
CA ALA A 510 -11.88 -5.78 -46.85
C ALA A 510 -12.23 -6.33 -45.44
N GLU A 511 -11.22 -6.45 -44.58
CA GLU A 511 -11.37 -7.00 -43.21
C GLU A 511 -11.40 -5.91 -42.13
N PHE A 512 -11.25 -4.64 -42.51
CA PHE A 512 -11.05 -3.51 -41.58
C PHE A 512 -9.92 -3.76 -40.56
N ASP A 513 -8.87 -4.48 -40.99
CA ASP A 513 -7.68 -4.80 -40.19
C ASP A 513 -6.53 -3.84 -40.55
N ILE A 514 -5.87 -3.31 -39.53
CA ILE A 514 -4.73 -2.41 -39.63
C ILE A 514 -3.64 -2.81 -38.63
N LYS A 515 -2.42 -2.99 -39.12
CA LYS A 515 -1.26 -3.39 -38.33
C LYS A 515 -0.11 -2.44 -38.55
N CYS A 516 0.60 -2.07 -37.49
CA CYS A 516 1.76 -1.18 -37.57
C CYS A 516 2.99 -1.84 -36.96
N SER A 517 4.14 -1.73 -37.62
CA SER A 517 5.41 -2.26 -37.14
C SER A 517 5.86 -1.67 -35.79
N CYS A 518 5.33 -0.51 -35.38
CA CYS A 518 5.61 0.06 -34.06
C CYS A 518 5.03 -0.76 -32.89
N ARG A 519 4.01 -1.60 -33.18
CA ARG A 519 3.32 -2.51 -32.25
C ARG A 519 2.72 -1.87 -31.00
N LEU A 520 2.33 -0.59 -31.07
CA LEU A 520 1.77 0.11 -29.92
C LEU A 520 0.40 -0.45 -29.52
N PHE A 521 -0.43 -0.82 -30.49
CA PHE A 521 -1.75 -1.38 -30.24
C PHE A 521 -1.64 -2.75 -29.57
N GLU A 522 -0.77 -3.61 -30.07
CA GLU A 522 -0.48 -4.92 -29.48
C GLU A 522 0.05 -4.75 -28.05
N PHE A 523 0.89 -3.74 -27.82
CA PHE A 523 1.52 -3.49 -26.52
C PHE A 523 0.58 -2.84 -25.47
N ARG A 524 -0.26 -1.87 -25.87
CA ARG A 524 -1.12 -1.04 -24.98
C ARG A 524 -2.61 -1.20 -25.20
N GLY A 525 -3.04 -1.66 -26.36
CA GLY A 525 -4.43 -1.64 -26.79
C GLY A 525 -4.93 -0.26 -27.20
N ILE A 526 -4.02 0.62 -27.63
CA ILE A 526 -4.33 1.98 -28.10
C ILE A 526 -3.67 2.14 -29.46
N ILE A 527 -4.43 2.59 -30.45
CA ILE A 527 -3.93 2.85 -31.81
C ILE A 527 -2.84 3.93 -31.80
N CYS A 528 -1.78 3.73 -32.60
CA CYS A 528 -0.68 4.68 -32.69
C CYS A 528 -0.94 5.79 -33.70
N ARG A 529 -0.15 6.85 -33.59
CA ARG A 529 -0.09 7.95 -34.57
C ARG A 529 0.07 7.50 -36.03
N HIS A 530 0.80 6.41 -36.29
CA HIS A 530 1.02 5.89 -37.64
C HIS A 530 -0.26 5.30 -38.22
N ILE A 531 -1.00 4.55 -37.41
CA ILE A 531 -2.32 4.02 -37.76
C ILE A 531 -3.29 5.18 -37.99
N CYS A 532 -3.33 6.18 -37.10
CA CYS A 532 -4.17 7.35 -37.27
C CYS A 532 -3.91 8.07 -38.60
N LYS A 533 -2.63 8.21 -38.99
CA LYS A 533 -2.24 8.85 -40.26
C LYS A 533 -2.82 8.11 -41.47
N VAL A 534 -2.74 6.78 -41.48
CA VAL A 534 -3.31 5.94 -42.54
C VAL A 534 -4.83 5.99 -42.56
N LEU A 535 -5.48 5.94 -41.39
CA LEU A 535 -6.95 6.01 -41.30
C LEU A 535 -7.50 7.32 -41.87
N ILE A 536 -6.82 8.45 -41.62
CA ILE A 536 -7.19 9.74 -42.19
C ILE A 536 -6.99 9.76 -43.71
N GLU A 537 -5.84 9.27 -44.20
CA GLU A 537 -5.57 9.19 -45.64
C GLU A 537 -6.63 8.35 -46.38
N ARG A 538 -7.08 7.27 -45.76
CA ARG A 538 -8.11 6.37 -46.30
C ARG A 538 -9.54 6.84 -46.01
N ASN A 539 -9.73 8.02 -45.43
CA ASN A 539 -11.04 8.57 -45.07
C ASN A 539 -11.91 7.62 -44.23
N VAL A 540 -11.29 6.83 -43.35
CA VAL A 540 -11.99 5.91 -42.46
C VAL A 540 -12.71 6.73 -41.38
N LYS A 541 -14.05 6.64 -41.36
CA LYS A 541 -14.87 7.38 -40.40
C LYS A 541 -14.96 6.69 -39.04
N GLU A 542 -15.16 5.38 -39.04
CA GLU A 542 -15.30 4.58 -37.83
C GLU A 542 -14.25 3.48 -37.80
N ILE A 543 -13.66 3.30 -36.63
CA ILE A 543 -12.69 2.23 -36.41
C ILE A 543 -13.46 0.97 -36.00
N SER A 544 -13.01 -0.17 -36.52
CA SER A 544 -13.53 -1.49 -36.14
C SER A 544 -13.45 -1.71 -34.63
N SER A 545 -14.47 -2.36 -34.06
CA SER A 545 -14.58 -2.63 -32.63
C SER A 545 -13.41 -3.44 -32.08
N GLN A 546 -12.67 -4.18 -32.92
CA GLN A 546 -11.46 -4.91 -32.54
C GLN A 546 -10.34 -4.00 -32.01
N TYR A 547 -10.32 -2.71 -32.38
CA TYR A 547 -9.37 -1.72 -31.85
C TYR A 547 -9.89 -0.93 -30.65
N ILE A 548 -11.13 -1.17 -30.22
CA ILE A 548 -11.76 -0.52 -29.07
C ILE A 548 -11.91 -1.54 -27.94
N LEU A 549 -10.80 -1.78 -27.22
CA LEU A 549 -10.77 -2.83 -26.21
C LEU A 549 -11.77 -2.57 -25.05
N PRO A 550 -12.63 -3.55 -24.69
CA PRO A 550 -13.53 -3.45 -23.54
C PRO A 550 -12.84 -3.07 -22.22
N ARG A 551 -11.56 -3.44 -22.09
CA ARG A 551 -10.72 -3.07 -20.95
C ARG A 551 -10.70 -1.55 -20.70
N TRP A 552 -10.59 -0.75 -21.75
CA TRP A 552 -10.38 0.70 -21.64
C TRP A 552 -11.68 1.52 -21.65
N ARG A 553 -12.79 0.82 -21.88
CA ARG A 553 -14.11 1.42 -22.02
C ARG A 553 -14.71 1.86 -20.70
N LYS A 554 -15.35 3.02 -20.66
CA LYS A 554 -16.05 3.53 -19.46
C LYS A 554 -17.46 2.93 -19.31
N ASP A 555 -18.10 2.55 -20.41
CA ASP A 555 -19.47 2.04 -20.45
C ASP A 555 -19.61 0.54 -20.10
N VAL A 556 -18.50 -0.16 -19.85
CA VAL A 556 -18.51 -1.57 -19.41
C VAL A 556 -18.83 -1.65 -17.92
N LYS A 557 -19.94 -2.30 -17.57
CA LYS A 557 -20.26 -2.67 -16.19
C LYS A 557 -19.35 -3.80 -15.71
N ARG A 558 -18.80 -3.68 -14.50
CA ARG A 558 -17.78 -4.61 -13.98
C ARG A 558 -18.18 -5.12 -12.62
N ARG A 559 -18.06 -6.43 -12.40
CA ARG A 559 -18.53 -7.10 -11.17
C ARG A 559 -17.95 -6.50 -9.89
N HIS A 560 -16.69 -6.09 -9.90
CA HIS A 560 -15.99 -5.56 -8.73
C HIS A 560 -16.54 -4.22 -8.21
N THR A 561 -17.34 -3.50 -9.00
CA THR A 561 -18.00 -2.26 -8.55
C THR A 561 -19.24 -2.55 -7.70
N TYR A 562 -19.87 -3.72 -7.86
CA TYR A 562 -21.03 -4.17 -7.09
C TYR A 562 -20.64 -4.95 -5.83
N MET A 563 -19.37 -5.33 -5.69
CA MET A 563 -18.89 -6.00 -4.49
C MET A 563 -18.95 -5.06 -3.28
N MET A 564 -19.46 -5.61 -2.17
CA MET A 564 -19.43 -4.93 -0.88
C MET A 564 -18.00 -4.67 -0.42
N ASN A 565 -17.77 -3.46 0.07
CA ASN A 565 -16.52 -3.09 0.71
C ASN A 565 -16.72 -3.18 2.22
N TYR A 566 -16.34 -4.30 2.83
CA TYR A 566 -16.53 -4.53 4.28
C TYR A 566 -15.55 -3.77 5.19
N TYR A 567 -14.84 -2.79 4.61
CA TYR A 567 -13.95 -1.89 5.33
C TYR A 567 -14.64 -0.59 5.77
N GLU A 568 -15.90 -0.36 5.36
CA GLU A 568 -16.70 0.81 5.70
C GLU A 568 -17.73 0.51 6.79
N ASP A 569 -17.89 1.43 7.74
CA ASP A 569 -19.08 1.56 8.61
C ASP A 569 -20.07 2.61 8.05
N THR A 570 -19.88 3.07 6.80
CA THR A 570 -20.67 4.14 6.16
C THR A 570 -21.60 3.62 5.07
N LYS A 571 -22.68 4.36 4.79
CA LYS A 571 -23.78 4.04 3.86
C LYS A 571 -23.30 3.33 2.59
N THR A 572 -23.44 2.02 2.58
CA THR A 572 -23.34 1.19 1.39
C THR A 572 -24.26 1.70 0.30
N SER A 573 -23.80 1.77 -0.96
CA SER A 573 -24.69 2.12 -2.06
C SER A 573 -25.84 1.11 -2.19
N GLU A 574 -27.05 1.61 -2.46
CA GLU A 574 -28.26 0.80 -2.58
C GLU A 574 -28.09 -0.35 -3.60
N GLN A 575 -27.41 -0.08 -4.71
CA GLN A 575 -27.09 -1.07 -5.75
C GLN A 575 -26.28 -2.27 -5.23
N LYS A 576 -25.34 -2.05 -4.29
CA LYS A 576 -24.56 -3.16 -3.71
C LYS A 576 -25.42 -4.02 -2.77
N VAL A 577 -26.30 -3.37 -2.00
CA VAL A 577 -27.28 -4.07 -1.15
C VAL A 577 -28.22 -4.91 -2.00
N GLN A 578 -28.78 -4.32 -3.07
CA GLN A 578 -29.65 -5.01 -4.02
C GLN A 578 -28.94 -6.19 -4.68
N TYR A 579 -27.71 -6.01 -5.16
CA TYR A 579 -26.91 -7.10 -5.76
C TYR A 579 -26.71 -8.27 -4.79
N ASN A 580 -26.34 -7.99 -3.54
CA ASN A 580 -26.16 -9.04 -2.53
C ASN A 580 -27.46 -9.80 -2.23
N LYS A 581 -28.59 -9.09 -2.11
CA LYS A 581 -29.91 -9.72 -1.92
C LYS A 581 -30.27 -10.63 -3.10
N LEU A 582 -30.05 -10.17 -4.32
CA LEU A 582 -30.24 -10.98 -5.52
C LEU A 582 -29.37 -12.25 -5.49
N CYS A 583 -28.08 -12.13 -5.16
CA CYS A 583 -27.21 -13.31 -5.02
C CYS A 583 -27.70 -14.30 -3.96
N SER A 584 -28.21 -13.83 -2.82
CA SER A 584 -28.78 -14.69 -1.78
C SER A 584 -29.97 -15.48 -2.32
N HIS A 585 -30.96 -14.80 -2.92
CA HIS A 585 -32.13 -15.47 -3.48
C HIS A 585 -31.79 -16.40 -4.64
N PHE A 586 -30.85 -16.02 -5.52
CA PHE A 586 -30.38 -16.93 -6.57
C PHE A 586 -29.67 -18.16 -6.00
N SER A 587 -29.05 -18.07 -4.83
CA SER A 587 -28.45 -19.22 -4.15
C SER A 587 -29.53 -20.16 -3.63
N GLU A 588 -30.58 -19.64 -2.99
CA GLU A 588 -31.76 -20.42 -2.57
C GLU A 588 -32.44 -21.13 -3.75
N VAL A 589 -32.61 -20.42 -4.87
CA VAL A 589 -33.15 -21.02 -6.11
C VAL A 589 -32.24 -22.11 -6.66
N ALA A 590 -30.92 -21.92 -6.57
CA ALA A 590 -29.96 -22.94 -6.99
C ALA A 590 -30.03 -24.20 -6.12
N GLU A 591 -30.19 -24.05 -4.80
CA GLU A 591 -30.36 -25.18 -3.87
C GLU A 591 -31.57 -26.04 -4.25
N ILE A 592 -32.71 -25.41 -4.52
CA ILE A 592 -33.93 -26.09 -4.98
C ILE A 592 -33.73 -26.69 -6.38
N GLY A 593 -33.02 -25.96 -7.25
CA GLY A 593 -32.78 -26.35 -8.64
C GLY A 593 -31.97 -27.65 -8.77
N VAL A 594 -31.07 -27.93 -7.83
CA VAL A 594 -30.17 -29.11 -7.88
C VAL A 594 -30.88 -30.42 -7.48
N GLU A 595 -32.07 -30.36 -6.88
CA GLU A 595 -32.80 -31.54 -6.42
C GLU A 595 -33.18 -32.53 -7.54
N SER A 596 -33.28 -32.06 -8.80
CA SER A 596 -33.56 -32.92 -9.96
C SER A 596 -33.06 -32.27 -11.25
N ILE A 597 -32.79 -33.08 -12.27
CA ILE A 597 -32.32 -32.58 -13.57
C ILE A 597 -33.38 -31.72 -14.26
N GLU A 598 -34.66 -32.00 -14.04
CA GLU A 598 -35.80 -31.25 -14.57
C GLU A 598 -35.86 -29.84 -13.95
N LYS A 599 -35.73 -29.74 -12.62
CA LYS A 599 -35.67 -28.45 -11.91
C LYS A 599 -34.42 -27.65 -12.32
N TYR A 600 -33.26 -28.31 -12.45
CA TYR A 600 -32.03 -27.67 -12.91
C TYR A 600 -32.22 -27.05 -14.31
N ASN A 601 -32.74 -27.84 -15.26
CA ASN A 601 -32.98 -27.36 -16.62
C ASN A 601 -34.03 -26.24 -16.67
N PHE A 602 -35.07 -26.33 -15.84
CA PHE A 602 -36.08 -25.27 -15.71
C PHE A 602 -35.46 -23.97 -15.19
N VAL A 603 -34.68 -24.02 -14.09
CA VAL A 603 -33.99 -22.87 -13.52
C VAL A 603 -33.04 -22.25 -14.53
N MET A 604 -32.23 -23.07 -15.23
CA MET A 604 -31.32 -22.58 -16.27
C MET A 604 -32.07 -21.85 -17.38
N LYS A 605 -33.17 -22.42 -17.88
CA LYS A 605 -34.02 -21.77 -18.89
C LYS A 605 -34.61 -20.45 -18.40
N CYS A 606 -35.09 -20.41 -17.16
CA CYS A 606 -35.60 -19.17 -16.55
C CYS A 606 -34.50 -18.12 -16.39
N VAL A 607 -33.31 -18.50 -15.93
CA VAL A 607 -32.16 -17.61 -15.77
C VAL A 607 -31.75 -17.02 -17.12
N ASP A 608 -31.70 -17.82 -18.18
CA ASP A 608 -31.36 -17.32 -19.51
C ASP A 608 -32.45 -16.40 -20.06
N GLY A 609 -33.73 -16.72 -19.88
CA GLY A 609 -34.84 -15.83 -20.24
C GLY A 609 -34.85 -14.51 -19.44
N ILE A 610 -34.46 -14.53 -18.16
CA ILE A 610 -34.29 -13.32 -17.34
C ILE A 610 -33.13 -12.48 -17.87
N LYS A 611 -31.99 -13.10 -18.23
CA LYS A 611 -30.84 -12.37 -18.80
C LYS A 611 -31.23 -11.66 -20.09
N GLU A 612 -31.91 -12.34 -20.99
CA GLU A 612 -32.36 -11.75 -22.27
C GLU A 612 -33.26 -10.54 -22.03
N LYS A 613 -34.27 -10.67 -21.16
CA LYS A 613 -35.18 -9.57 -20.80
C LYS A 613 -34.47 -8.40 -20.11
N LEU A 614 -33.48 -8.67 -19.25
CA LEU A 614 -32.71 -7.62 -18.57
C LEU A 614 -31.72 -6.91 -19.50
N MET A 615 -31.27 -7.56 -20.57
CA MET A 615 -30.42 -6.94 -21.59
C MET A 615 -31.24 -6.08 -22.56
N ASP A 616 -32.52 -6.41 -22.76
CA ASP A 616 -33.46 -5.63 -23.56
C ASP A 616 -34.12 -4.52 -22.73
N ASN A 617 -33.54 -3.32 -22.79
CA ASN A 617 -34.05 -2.18 -22.04
C ASN A 617 -35.49 -1.80 -22.39
N SER A 618 -36.05 -2.21 -23.54
CA SER A 618 -37.40 -1.81 -23.98
C SER A 618 -38.52 -2.27 -23.03
N TYR A 619 -38.34 -3.42 -22.36
CA TYR A 619 -39.34 -4.01 -21.46
C TYR A 619 -39.64 -3.18 -20.19
N PHE A 620 -38.74 -2.29 -19.78
CA PHE A 620 -38.88 -1.55 -18.51
C PHE A 620 -39.37 -0.10 -18.69
N TRP A 621 -39.41 0.42 -19.94
CA TRP A 621 -39.97 1.74 -20.24
C TRP A 621 -41.51 1.71 -20.34
N GLU A 622 -42.11 0.57 -20.68
CA GLU A 622 -43.57 0.42 -20.80
C GLU A 622 -44.29 0.29 -19.45
N SER A 623 -43.59 -0.07 -18.37
CA SER A 623 -44.18 -0.30 -17.04
C SER A 623 -44.29 0.95 -16.13
N HIS A 624 -43.92 2.15 -16.62
CA HIS A 624 -44.04 3.39 -15.82
C HIS A 624 -45.43 4.04 -15.86
N SER A 625 -46.41 3.45 -16.57
CA SER A 625 -47.81 3.81 -16.42
C SER A 625 -48.57 2.65 -15.76
N SER A 626 -49.06 2.88 -14.54
CA SER A 626 -49.97 2.01 -13.77
C SER A 626 -49.31 1.00 -12.83
N GLN A 627 -49.03 1.42 -11.59
CA GLN A 627 -49.71 0.88 -10.40
C GLN A 627 -49.17 1.52 -9.12
N ALA A 628 -50.08 2.03 -8.30
CA ALA A 628 -49.82 2.61 -6.98
C ALA A 628 -49.36 1.53 -6.00
N ILE A 629 -48.20 1.72 -5.37
CA ILE A 629 -47.71 0.86 -4.29
C ILE A 629 -48.17 1.47 -2.95
N SER A 630 -49.00 0.73 -2.23
CA SER A 630 -49.33 1.02 -0.82
C SER A 630 -48.12 0.73 0.09
N PRO A 631 -47.94 1.45 1.21
CA PRO A 631 -46.79 1.27 2.08
C PRO A 631 -46.95 0.00 2.92
N MET A 632 -46.03 -0.96 2.76
CA MET A 632 -45.97 -2.16 3.60
C MET A 632 -44.88 -2.00 4.68
N VAL A 633 -45.30 -2.30 5.90
CA VAL A 633 -44.62 -2.11 7.19
C VAL A 633 -43.32 -2.92 7.29
N LEU A 634 -42.26 -2.27 7.78
CA LEU A 634 -41.02 -2.91 8.22
C LEU A 634 -41.29 -3.70 9.52
N LEU A 635 -41.22 -5.03 9.44
CA LEU A 635 -41.01 -5.87 10.62
C LEU A 635 -39.53 -6.22 10.68
N GLU A 636 -38.90 -5.84 11.79
CA GLU A 636 -37.57 -6.32 12.19
C GLU A 636 -37.72 -7.74 12.70
N GLU A 637 -37.05 -8.71 12.06
CA GLU A 637 -36.87 -10.05 12.62
C GLU A 637 -35.46 -10.18 13.20
N ASP A 638 -35.41 -10.61 14.45
CA ASP A 638 -34.20 -10.88 15.23
C ASP A 638 -33.43 -12.07 14.65
N HIS A 639 -32.16 -11.86 14.31
CA HIS A 639 -31.24 -12.94 13.94
C HIS A 639 -30.78 -13.71 15.18
N GLU A 640 -31.26 -14.96 15.32
CA GLU A 640 -30.69 -15.93 16.26
C GLU A 640 -29.26 -16.31 15.87
N GLN A 641 -28.35 -16.22 16.84
CA GLN A 641 -26.94 -16.58 16.71
C GLN A 641 -26.78 -18.10 16.80
N HIS A 642 -26.58 -18.77 15.67
CA HIS A 642 -26.01 -20.13 15.70
C HIS A 642 -24.51 -20.07 16.03
N GLN A 643 -24.16 -20.52 17.24
CA GLN A 643 -22.79 -20.79 17.65
C GLN A 643 -22.23 -21.98 16.86
N THR A 644 -21.40 -21.69 15.86
CA THR A 644 -20.46 -22.67 15.32
C THR A 644 -19.17 -22.59 16.13
N THR A 645 -18.81 -23.69 16.79
CA THR A 645 -17.57 -23.88 17.54
C THR A 645 -16.35 -23.50 16.70
N SER A 646 -15.70 -22.39 17.02
CA SER A 646 -14.42 -22.02 16.44
C SER A 646 -13.31 -22.86 17.09
N LEU A 647 -12.61 -23.64 16.28
CA LEU A 647 -11.33 -24.21 16.67
C LEU A 647 -10.33 -23.05 16.79
N THR A 648 -10.11 -22.58 18.02
CA THR A 648 -9.08 -21.60 18.34
C THR A 648 -7.70 -22.26 18.32
N THR A 649 -7.19 -22.51 17.12
CA THR A 649 -5.80 -22.97 16.96
C THR A 649 -4.87 -21.81 17.34
N LYS A 650 -4.16 -21.94 18.47
CA LYS A 650 -3.18 -20.93 18.91
C LYS A 650 -2.02 -20.86 17.93
N PHE A 651 -1.89 -19.74 17.21
CA PHE A 651 -0.81 -19.52 16.25
C PHE A 651 0.45 -19.01 16.92
N LEU A 652 1.59 -19.63 16.62
CA LEU A 652 2.90 -19.11 17.03
C LEU A 652 3.40 -18.06 16.04
N THR A 653 4.00 -16.98 16.56
CA THR A 653 4.56 -15.90 15.73
C THR A 653 5.76 -16.37 14.91
N PRO A 654 5.92 -15.87 13.67
CA PRO A 654 7.03 -16.26 12.79
C PRO A 654 8.40 -15.81 13.34
N LEU A 655 9.43 -16.60 13.05
CA LEU A 655 10.82 -16.26 13.35
C LEU A 655 11.34 -15.20 12.36
N LYS A 656 12.33 -14.41 12.78
CA LYS A 656 12.98 -13.40 11.93
C LYS A 656 13.75 -14.08 10.79
N VAL A 657 13.45 -13.72 9.54
CA VAL A 657 14.04 -14.32 8.34
C VAL A 657 15.16 -13.47 7.74
N ARG A 658 16.19 -14.09 7.13
CA ARG A 658 17.15 -13.34 6.29
C ARG A 658 16.55 -13.14 4.89
N SER A 659 16.05 -11.94 4.60
CA SER A 659 15.57 -11.55 3.27
C SER A 659 16.64 -10.79 2.47
N LYS A 660 16.54 -10.79 1.13
CA LYS A 660 17.29 -9.86 0.27
C LYS A 660 16.62 -8.48 0.34
N GLY A 661 16.63 -7.88 1.52
CA GLY A 661 15.93 -6.64 1.81
C GLY A 661 16.36 -5.46 0.94
N ARG A 662 15.53 -4.42 0.96
CA ARG A 662 15.77 -3.12 0.31
C ARG A 662 17.19 -2.58 0.64
N PRO A 663 18.01 -2.17 -0.35
CA PRO A 663 19.22 -1.39 -0.07
C PRO A 663 18.84 -0.13 0.71
N PRO A 664 19.54 0.24 1.79
CA PRO A 664 19.12 1.34 2.68
C PRO A 664 18.87 2.61 1.87
N SER A 665 17.60 3.02 1.76
CA SER A 665 17.27 4.27 1.10
C SER A 665 17.77 5.39 1.99
N LYS A 666 18.80 6.09 1.54
CA LYS A 666 19.18 7.35 2.17
C LYS A 666 17.99 8.28 1.98
N ARG A 667 17.28 8.56 3.08
CA ARG A 667 16.30 9.65 3.20
C ARG A 667 16.86 10.89 2.49
N LYS A 668 16.05 11.63 1.74
CA LYS A 668 16.43 12.97 1.25
C LYS A 668 16.78 13.82 2.47
N LYS A 669 18.07 14.04 2.67
CA LYS A 669 18.62 14.86 3.75
C LYS A 669 18.44 16.31 3.39
N SER A 670 17.84 17.10 4.27
CA SER A 670 17.70 18.54 4.05
C SER A 670 19.09 19.18 3.93
N THR A 671 19.18 20.35 3.29
CA THR A 671 20.43 21.11 3.15
C THR A 671 21.09 21.34 4.52
N VAL A 672 20.27 21.57 5.56
CA VAL A 672 20.70 21.72 6.96
C VAL A 672 21.30 20.41 7.51
N GLU A 673 20.67 19.26 7.23
CA GLU A 673 21.16 17.95 7.66
C GLU A 673 22.48 17.56 6.95
N GLN A 674 22.68 18.01 5.70
CA GLN A 674 23.95 17.85 4.98
C GLN A 674 25.07 18.73 5.56
N ILE A 675 24.75 19.95 5.99
CA ILE A 675 25.69 20.86 6.66
C ILE A 675 26.12 20.28 8.01
N ILE A 676 25.19 19.73 8.80
CA ILE A 676 25.48 19.09 10.10
C ILE A 676 26.32 17.82 9.94
N ILE A 677 26.14 17.05 8.87
CA ILE A 677 26.96 15.87 8.60
C ILE A 677 28.36 16.26 8.10
N ARG A 678 28.48 17.34 7.32
CA ARG A 678 29.79 17.91 6.92
C ARG A 678 30.55 18.47 8.13
N SER A 679 29.88 19.09 9.10
CA SER A 679 30.53 19.56 10.33
C SER A 679 30.97 18.39 11.22
N LYS A 680 30.15 17.34 11.37
CA LYS A 680 30.52 16.13 12.13
C LYS A 680 31.68 15.34 11.48
N LYS A 681 31.79 15.32 10.15
CA LYS A 681 32.95 14.73 9.45
C LYS A 681 34.22 15.56 9.59
N LYS A 682 34.14 16.90 9.66
CA LYS A 682 35.30 17.75 9.98
C LYS A 682 35.78 17.53 11.41
N VAL A 683 34.86 17.37 12.38
CA VAL A 683 35.24 17.10 13.78
C VAL A 683 35.95 15.75 13.94
N PHE A 684 35.58 14.72 13.16
CA PHE A 684 36.23 13.40 13.27
C PHE A 684 37.66 13.32 12.69
N VAL A 685 38.05 14.25 11.80
CA VAL A 685 39.43 14.32 11.27
C VAL A 685 40.37 15.06 12.23
N PHE A 686 39.84 15.82 13.20
CA PHE A 686 40.65 16.60 14.15
C PHE A 686 41.04 15.86 15.44
N TYR A 687 40.58 14.62 15.65
CA TYR A 687 40.84 13.86 16.90
C TYR A 687 41.76 12.64 16.74
N SER A 688 42.55 12.57 15.67
CA SER A 688 43.48 11.46 15.44
C SER A 688 44.93 11.92 15.23
N ASN A 689 45.48 12.79 16.10
CA ASN A 689 46.90 12.77 16.48
C ASN A 689 47.26 13.75 17.63
N PRO A 690 47.17 13.37 18.91
CA PRO A 690 47.51 14.27 20.03
C PRO A 690 49.03 14.52 20.19
N PHE A 691 49.90 13.75 19.52
CA PHE A 691 51.36 13.89 19.65
C PHE A 691 51.99 14.97 18.73
N GLN A 692 51.32 15.33 17.62
CA GLN A 692 51.86 16.32 16.67
C GLN A 692 51.60 17.78 17.06
N TYR A 693 50.62 18.04 17.93
CA TYR A 693 50.31 19.39 18.42
C TYR A 693 51.21 19.84 19.59
N PHE A 694 51.77 18.90 20.36
CA PHE A 694 52.65 19.22 21.48
C PHE A 694 54.04 19.69 21.01
N VAL A 695 54.59 19.09 19.95
CA VAL A 695 55.89 19.47 19.37
C VAL A 695 55.82 20.85 18.67
N LYS A 696 54.65 21.22 18.12
CA LYS A 696 54.46 22.52 17.47
C LYS A 696 54.28 23.68 18.44
N LEU A 697 53.71 23.45 19.63
CA LEU A 697 53.59 24.47 20.68
C LEU A 697 54.90 24.69 21.46
N PHE A 698 55.74 23.65 21.59
CA PHE A 698 57.03 23.77 22.29
C PHE A 698 58.07 24.60 21.50
N PHE A 699 58.06 24.56 20.16
CA PHE A 699 58.95 25.37 19.33
C PHE A 699 58.49 26.82 19.08
N ILE A 700 57.21 27.13 19.30
CA ILE A 700 56.70 28.51 19.17
C ILE A 700 56.95 29.31 20.46
N GLY A 701 57.12 28.64 21.61
CA GLY A 701 57.44 29.27 22.90
C GLY A 701 58.90 29.71 23.11
N LEU A 702 59.84 29.29 22.24
CA LEU A 702 61.27 29.64 22.34
C LEU A 702 61.71 30.79 21.40
N LYS A 703 60.77 31.49 20.76
CA LYS A 703 61.03 32.67 19.91
C LYS A 703 60.36 33.96 20.39
N LEU A 704 59.84 33.98 21.61
CA LEU A 704 59.38 35.20 22.29
C LEU A 704 60.02 35.29 23.69
N LYS A 705 61.34 35.47 23.69
CA LYS A 705 62.08 36.35 24.60
C LYS A 705 63.37 36.77 23.93
#